data_AF-A0A239JND7-F1
#
_entry.id   AF-A0A239JND7-F1
#
_cell.length_a   1.000
_cell.length_b   1.000
_cell.length_c   1.000
_cell.angle_alpha   90.00
_cell.angle_beta   90.00
_cell.angle_gamma   90.00
#
_symmetry.space_group_name_H-M   'P 1'
#
loop_
_entity.id
_entity.type
_entity.pdbx_description
1 polymer ?
#
loop_
_entity_poly.entity_id
_entity_poly.type
_entity_poly.pdbx_seq_one_letter_code
_entity_poly.pdbx_strand_id
1 'polypeptide(L)'
;MTIVTDAGKQWGSIISPTIEVEDIAVARYLTVKVTDVSQKWNVKINNPATGSDYDTLFQADTDETGTFTFDIAQTLGWSGAKSLKIRLWATGGSGASATFDSVTISDWYAPYFDDFSSNGWATSTHAVTISDGTVTNEGSSGWGAVAKTVTVQNIENTPLLTVDVANTTAQWALKIRRGSSGDDLAPALIYDTDRTGQITVDLAGTYNLAGRHSFEIRLFQIGPQGSTTTFNSIAIHTGEPWLKNATEVINTWAPHELTFTAAYGSAGEVAGRDQFSSPDAFARVIDSTGVTSGQIAVRGHVGKNASYDPGTNTITYTVDGLSIFDEVHSDALAVAVALPVGAVPTFDGAATPSAQGSGRWLALIPERSIEAVGVGFIARTTTVAAALSDARAEAMAAIDDPDGARDHWETYWNEFLSRVPAPQDFSLHHIDTDGVTPAQIERMYYLGWLTMDMNVMPPTPETGNHFSSLGTGMASLYDTGTIGVSNSASWDSLLGIQQLVHVDPENSWQTFEGMMALVADDGMLAGESLPSRKAQTAWILYQVTGDKDRLAATYDDLIRHLRWEEENMRWMSTDHDEPDEIDSEFTASLYYDLTFAEKISTLLGEDAHVAEWVQTKTRLARNYEEWFFPVDGRTRGFPTVQKIYLDTSRTSAPSGINVFRDPVTGRWTDSGHQFYTSTAMVMDQLADEEMGWVVERFMQEYDPNRQFAGLARVAQKAPDAQLMTYGLISRGDLEKARTFTNATIRDTVRSQWFAEVYHEAGSTREGTPRVSGVRPSIFGITNLIENIWLNNGYRMDLGDLSAIRLSDSMQGGVTGLMNMGQRFDIDLTDDGALLSGPGADNVGCRLLLLTPGQTAGLDDCVGKEARITVPSTEVKPGDAVTVTGTGFGAHESIEFAIGTSKLGTAQANTNGAFSGSVVIPRITGIHTLTAHGPYSSASVVLTVGSAVNPPQPGQDPVTLTLIASSAKTRVGETIHVIVRAQTTGRWIPATVRLSIDGKRRIDVHVPGSAVARVSLGRVTRAGATTISATFGGSSRLAGSSVSAVVKVRKAKPKVKVKVAKRAQRGDRMRVRINVKRPRGVTAKSKAVIRVGGKKVKTVKVKKNGKATTRIKVNRLGKAKIRVNYKATKNLKKAKKTVTVQVRR
;
A
#
# COMPACT_ATOMS: atom_id res chain seq x y z
N MET A 1 18.66 -73.04 -13.24
CA MET A 1 19.64 -73.74 -14.11
C MET A 1 20.89 -74.03 -13.30
N THR A 2 21.43 -75.25 -13.32
CA THR A 2 22.67 -75.62 -12.61
C THR A 2 23.79 -75.91 -13.59
N ILE A 3 24.94 -75.26 -13.40
CA ILE A 3 26.19 -75.53 -14.11
C ILE A 3 27.02 -76.44 -13.21
N VAL A 4 27.59 -77.52 -13.75
CA VAL A 4 28.50 -78.42 -13.03
C VAL A 4 29.77 -78.57 -13.85
N THR A 5 30.94 -78.58 -13.20
CA THR A 5 32.22 -78.81 -13.85
C THR A 5 32.46 -80.31 -14.04
N ASP A 6 32.84 -80.71 -15.26
CA ASP A 6 33.17 -82.11 -15.57
C ASP A 6 34.40 -82.60 -14.80
N ALA A 7 34.50 -83.93 -14.66
CA ALA A 7 35.64 -84.58 -14.02
C ALA A 7 36.98 -84.15 -14.68
N GLY A 8 37.90 -83.61 -13.87
CA GLY A 8 39.21 -83.14 -14.33
C GLY A 8 39.25 -81.76 -15.00
N LYS A 9 38.12 -81.04 -15.07
CA LYS A 9 38.07 -79.64 -15.52
C LYS A 9 38.17 -78.67 -14.34
N GLN A 10 38.79 -77.52 -14.59
CA GLN A 10 38.94 -76.46 -13.59
C GLN A 10 37.70 -75.56 -13.48
N TRP A 11 36.82 -75.60 -14.48
CA TRP A 11 35.63 -74.77 -14.59
C TRP A 11 34.63 -75.38 -15.60
N GLY A 12 33.40 -74.90 -15.55
CA GLY A 12 32.31 -75.19 -16.49
C GLY A 12 31.52 -73.92 -16.70
N SER A 13 30.99 -73.70 -17.91
CA SER A 13 30.24 -72.49 -18.20
C SER A 13 29.11 -72.72 -19.19
N ILE A 14 28.17 -71.79 -19.18
CA ILE A 14 27.12 -71.69 -20.17
C ILE A 14 27.06 -70.25 -20.66
N ILE A 15 26.67 -70.08 -21.92
CA ILE A 15 26.61 -68.79 -22.57
C ILE A 15 25.18 -68.54 -23.06
N SER A 16 24.71 -67.31 -22.92
CA SER A 16 23.42 -66.89 -23.46
C SER A 16 23.44 -66.81 -25.00
N PRO A 17 22.26 -66.78 -25.65
CA PRO A 17 22.12 -66.20 -26.98
C PRO A 17 22.65 -64.75 -27.03
N THR A 18 22.89 -64.22 -28.23
CA THR A 18 23.20 -62.80 -28.41
C THR A 18 22.01 -61.96 -27.96
N ILE A 19 22.30 -60.97 -27.13
CA ILE A 19 21.35 -59.99 -26.59
C ILE A 19 21.67 -58.66 -27.27
N GLU A 20 20.66 -58.08 -27.91
CA GLU A 20 20.72 -56.74 -28.49
C GLU A 20 20.17 -55.73 -27.50
N VAL A 21 20.97 -54.73 -27.15
CA VAL A 21 20.59 -53.64 -26.26
C VAL A 21 20.63 -52.35 -27.08
N GLU A 22 19.47 -51.71 -27.27
CA GLU A 22 19.35 -50.50 -28.10
C GLU A 22 20.16 -49.32 -27.57
N ASP A 23 20.23 -49.18 -26.25
CA ASP A 23 21.17 -48.28 -25.58
C ASP A 23 21.64 -48.87 -24.26
N ILE A 24 22.92 -49.23 -24.20
CA ILE A 24 23.54 -49.78 -22.99
C ILE A 24 23.65 -48.73 -21.87
N ALA A 25 23.43 -47.45 -22.13
CA ALA A 25 23.31 -46.43 -21.08
C ALA A 25 21.95 -46.48 -20.38
N VAL A 26 20.93 -47.04 -21.03
CA VAL A 26 19.57 -47.20 -20.49
C VAL A 26 19.44 -48.57 -19.82
N ALA A 27 19.65 -49.67 -20.54
CA ALA A 27 19.57 -51.03 -19.98
C ALA A 27 20.95 -51.55 -19.56
N ARG A 28 21.55 -50.89 -18.55
CA ARG A 28 22.96 -51.05 -18.18
C ARG A 28 23.24 -52.07 -17.09
N TYR A 29 22.22 -52.56 -16.39
CA TYR A 29 22.40 -53.41 -15.22
C TYR A 29 22.19 -54.89 -15.53
N LEU A 30 23.22 -55.70 -15.28
CA LEU A 30 23.17 -57.16 -15.34
C LEU A 30 22.88 -57.72 -13.94
N THR A 31 21.70 -58.30 -13.75
CA THR A 31 21.29 -58.92 -12.49
C THR A 31 21.32 -60.44 -12.62
N VAL A 32 22.07 -61.11 -11.75
CA VAL A 32 22.25 -62.56 -11.68
C VAL A 32 21.81 -63.06 -10.31
N LYS A 33 20.82 -63.96 -10.25
CA LYS A 33 20.37 -64.59 -9.01
C LYS A 33 20.93 -66.01 -8.91
N VAL A 34 21.70 -66.26 -7.86
CA VAL A 34 22.37 -67.53 -7.58
C VAL A 34 21.79 -68.13 -6.31
N THR A 35 21.19 -69.31 -6.41
CA THR A 35 20.47 -69.93 -5.29
C THR A 35 21.28 -71.00 -4.56
N ASP A 36 22.30 -71.55 -5.21
CA ASP A 36 23.14 -72.60 -4.63
C ASP A 36 24.52 -72.62 -5.30
N VAL A 37 25.59 -72.77 -4.53
CA VAL A 37 26.98 -72.83 -5.02
C VAL A 37 27.74 -73.85 -4.18
N SER A 38 28.34 -74.85 -4.81
CA SER A 38 29.14 -75.86 -4.08
C SER A 38 30.61 -75.49 -3.93
N GLN A 39 31.14 -74.64 -4.81
CA GLN A 39 32.50 -74.09 -4.70
C GLN A 39 32.53 -72.61 -5.06
N LYS A 40 32.69 -72.25 -6.34
CA LYS A 40 32.71 -70.85 -6.78
C LYS A 40 31.93 -70.64 -8.07
N TRP A 41 31.58 -69.39 -8.35
CA TRP A 41 30.97 -68.98 -9.60
C TRP A 41 31.49 -67.61 -10.07
N ASN A 42 31.28 -67.33 -11.35
CA ASN A 42 31.59 -66.02 -11.95
C ASN A 42 30.62 -65.70 -13.09
N VAL A 43 30.56 -64.43 -13.50
CA VAL A 43 29.85 -63.94 -14.67
C VAL A 43 30.73 -63.00 -15.49
N LYS A 44 30.69 -63.17 -16.81
CA LYS A 44 31.39 -62.31 -17.77
C LYS A 44 30.50 -61.92 -18.93
N ILE A 45 30.82 -60.79 -19.56
CA ILE A 45 30.27 -60.44 -20.87
C ILE A 45 31.19 -61.01 -21.96
N ASN A 46 30.56 -61.65 -22.93
CA ASN A 46 31.20 -62.25 -24.09
C ASN A 46 30.87 -61.43 -25.35
N ASN A 47 31.90 -61.20 -26.17
CA ASN A 47 31.77 -60.47 -27.43
C ASN A 47 31.20 -61.41 -28.51
N PRO A 48 29.99 -61.17 -29.04
CA PRO A 48 29.38 -62.04 -30.05
C PRO A 48 30.18 -62.11 -31.36
N ALA A 49 30.94 -61.05 -31.70
CA ALA A 49 31.69 -60.96 -32.95
C ALA A 49 33.00 -61.77 -32.91
N THR A 50 33.65 -61.87 -31.75
CA THR A 50 34.93 -62.58 -31.60
C THR A 50 34.79 -63.92 -30.88
N GLY A 51 33.72 -64.13 -30.12
CA GLY A 51 33.49 -65.30 -29.27
C GLY A 51 34.31 -65.30 -27.98
N SER A 52 35.17 -64.31 -27.76
CA SER A 52 35.98 -64.14 -26.55
C SER A 52 35.25 -63.34 -25.47
N ASP A 53 35.58 -63.61 -24.20
CA ASP A 53 35.10 -62.78 -23.09
C ASP A 53 35.86 -61.45 -23.04
N TYR A 54 35.22 -60.41 -22.55
CA TYR A 54 35.95 -59.19 -22.20
C TYR A 54 36.79 -59.46 -20.95
N ASP A 55 38.05 -59.01 -20.97
CA ASP A 55 39.01 -59.27 -19.89
C ASP A 55 38.69 -58.50 -18.59
N THR A 56 37.79 -57.52 -18.65
CA THR A 56 37.32 -56.79 -17.48
C THR A 56 36.40 -57.65 -16.62
N LEU A 57 36.77 -57.85 -15.35
CA LEU A 57 35.99 -58.61 -14.38
C LEU A 57 34.91 -57.72 -13.74
N PHE A 58 33.67 -58.21 -13.73
CA PHE A 58 32.60 -57.65 -12.91
C PHE A 58 32.78 -57.99 -11.43
N GLN A 59 33.27 -59.21 -11.16
CA GLN A 59 33.62 -59.70 -9.84
C GLN A 59 34.72 -60.76 -9.93
N ALA A 60 35.35 -61.04 -8.79
CA ALA A 60 36.21 -62.22 -8.62
C ALA A 60 35.34 -63.50 -8.45
N ASP A 61 35.94 -64.67 -8.65
CA ASP A 61 35.30 -65.95 -8.36
C ASP A 61 34.88 -66.03 -6.88
N THR A 62 33.59 -66.23 -6.63
CA THR A 62 32.98 -66.15 -5.29
C THR A 62 32.10 -67.37 -4.98
N ASP A 63 31.97 -67.72 -3.71
CA ASP A 63 31.08 -68.77 -3.19
C ASP A 63 29.74 -68.20 -2.66
N GLU A 64 29.56 -66.88 -2.72
CA GLU A 64 28.36 -66.21 -2.23
C GLU A 64 27.12 -66.56 -3.07
N THR A 65 26.00 -66.78 -2.38
CA THR A 65 24.65 -66.94 -2.96
C THR A 65 23.84 -65.66 -2.75
N GLY A 66 22.83 -65.43 -3.57
CA GLY A 66 22.00 -64.22 -3.53
C GLY A 66 21.77 -63.60 -4.91
N THR A 67 21.38 -62.33 -4.93
CA THR A 67 21.17 -61.55 -6.16
C THR A 67 22.30 -60.54 -6.31
N PHE A 68 23.00 -60.60 -7.44
CA PHE A 68 24.15 -59.77 -7.75
C PHE A 68 23.82 -58.89 -8.95
N THR A 69 24.10 -57.60 -8.87
CA THR A 69 23.86 -56.67 -9.98
C THR A 69 25.14 -55.95 -10.39
N PHE A 70 25.40 -55.86 -11.69
CA PHE A 70 26.60 -55.27 -12.25
C PHE A 70 26.26 -54.19 -13.27
N ASP A 71 26.94 -53.05 -13.20
CA ASP A 71 26.79 -51.96 -14.18
C ASP A 71 27.68 -52.22 -15.41
N ILE A 72 27.11 -52.81 -16.46
CA ILE A 72 27.81 -53.17 -17.70
C ILE A 72 28.47 -51.94 -18.33
N ALA A 73 27.72 -50.85 -18.47
CA ALA A 73 28.21 -49.65 -19.14
C ALA A 73 29.36 -48.99 -18.37
N GLN A 74 29.30 -48.98 -17.03
CA GLN A 74 30.38 -48.42 -16.21
C GLN A 74 31.60 -49.32 -16.24
N THR A 75 31.44 -50.62 -16.02
CA THR A 75 32.55 -51.58 -15.96
C THR A 75 33.28 -51.67 -17.30
N LEU A 76 32.57 -51.62 -18.42
CA LEU A 76 33.17 -51.74 -19.75
C LEU A 76 33.44 -50.39 -20.44
N GLY A 77 33.02 -49.27 -19.84
CA GLY A 77 33.13 -47.94 -20.45
C GLY A 77 32.29 -47.79 -21.72
N TRP A 78 31.11 -48.39 -21.76
CA TRP A 78 30.26 -48.46 -22.95
C TRP A 78 29.12 -47.43 -22.94
N SER A 79 28.70 -47.04 -24.14
CA SER A 79 27.52 -46.22 -24.41
C SER A 79 26.86 -46.59 -25.74
N GLY A 80 25.59 -46.23 -25.93
CA GLY A 80 24.82 -46.48 -27.16
C GLY A 80 24.48 -47.96 -27.38
N ALA A 81 24.00 -48.30 -28.58
CA ALA A 81 23.61 -49.66 -28.92
C ALA A 81 24.77 -50.67 -28.77
N LYS A 82 24.47 -51.86 -28.24
CA LYS A 82 25.44 -52.95 -28.02
C LYS A 82 24.80 -54.33 -28.24
N SER A 83 25.57 -55.21 -28.87
CA SER A 83 25.30 -56.64 -28.93
C SER A 83 26.24 -57.37 -27.98
N LEU A 84 25.71 -58.19 -27.08
CA LEU A 84 26.50 -58.89 -26.06
C LEU A 84 25.98 -60.30 -25.78
N LYS A 85 26.80 -61.16 -25.17
CA LYS A 85 26.39 -62.43 -24.58
C LYS A 85 26.79 -62.45 -23.10
N ILE A 86 26.03 -63.14 -22.28
CA ILE A 86 26.36 -63.33 -20.86
C ILE A 86 26.89 -64.75 -20.69
N ARG A 87 28.03 -64.89 -20.05
CA ARG A 87 28.63 -66.18 -19.73
C ARG A 87 28.66 -66.37 -18.22
N LEU A 88 27.99 -67.42 -17.75
CA LEU A 88 27.98 -67.83 -16.35
C LEU A 88 28.92 -69.01 -16.15
N TRP A 89 29.61 -69.02 -15.02
CA TRP A 89 30.64 -70.01 -14.70
C TRP A 89 30.36 -70.70 -13.38
N ALA A 90 30.60 -72.01 -13.30
CA ALA A 90 30.95 -72.71 -12.07
C ALA A 90 32.47 -72.94 -12.09
N THR A 91 33.16 -72.52 -11.04
CA THR A 91 34.62 -72.56 -10.91
C THR A 91 35.04 -73.15 -9.56
N GLY A 92 36.32 -73.53 -9.41
CA GLY A 92 36.85 -74.10 -8.16
C GLY A 92 37.51 -75.48 -8.32
N GLY A 93 37.35 -76.13 -9.47
CA GLY A 93 37.91 -77.45 -9.74
C GLY A 93 36.84 -78.49 -10.02
N SER A 94 37.27 -79.75 -10.14
CA SER A 94 36.41 -80.88 -10.51
C SER A 94 35.23 -81.05 -9.55
N GLY A 95 34.01 -81.12 -10.09
CA GLY A 95 32.76 -81.26 -9.32
C GLY A 95 32.16 -79.96 -8.75
N ALA A 96 32.74 -78.78 -9.03
CA ALA A 96 32.12 -77.51 -8.66
C ALA A 96 30.78 -77.31 -9.39
N SER A 97 29.82 -76.66 -8.74
CA SER A 97 28.50 -76.37 -9.27
C SER A 97 27.96 -75.03 -8.81
N ALA A 98 27.17 -74.39 -9.66
CA ALA A 98 26.44 -73.17 -9.35
C ALA A 98 25.06 -73.19 -9.99
N THR A 99 24.02 -72.91 -9.19
CA THR A 99 22.63 -72.86 -9.61
C THR A 99 22.16 -71.42 -9.72
N PHE A 100 21.76 -71.02 -10.92
CA PHE A 100 21.26 -69.72 -11.27
C PHE A 100 19.74 -69.77 -11.48
N ASP A 101 19.01 -68.93 -10.76
CA ASP A 101 17.56 -68.80 -10.88
C ASP A 101 17.19 -67.88 -12.05
N SER A 102 17.82 -66.71 -12.13
CA SER A 102 17.55 -65.72 -13.17
C SER A 102 18.81 -64.95 -13.58
N VAL A 103 18.84 -64.54 -14.85
CA VAL A 103 19.78 -63.55 -15.38
C VAL A 103 19.00 -62.55 -16.20
N THR A 104 19.15 -61.26 -15.90
CA THR A 104 18.39 -60.18 -16.52
C THR A 104 19.31 -59.01 -16.84
N ILE A 105 19.04 -58.34 -17.96
CA ILE A 105 19.61 -57.03 -18.26
C ILE A 105 18.45 -56.05 -18.24
N SER A 106 18.53 -55.01 -17.42
CA SER A 106 17.48 -54.00 -17.27
C SER A 106 18.04 -52.61 -17.05
N ASP A 107 17.16 -51.62 -17.21
CA ASP A 107 17.32 -50.24 -16.76
C ASP A 107 17.03 -50.08 -15.27
N TRP A 108 16.39 -51.08 -14.69
CA TRP A 108 16.08 -51.20 -13.27
C TRP A 108 17.22 -51.85 -12.47
N TYR A 109 17.76 -51.13 -11.48
CA TYR A 109 18.62 -51.64 -10.42
C TYR A 109 18.04 -51.23 -9.07
N ALA A 110 17.81 -52.21 -8.20
CA ALA A 110 17.32 -52.00 -6.86
C ALA A 110 18.35 -52.50 -5.84
N PRO A 111 19.29 -51.66 -5.35
CA PRO A 111 20.26 -52.04 -4.31
C PRO A 111 19.57 -52.49 -3.01
N TYR A 112 18.30 -52.13 -2.84
CA TYR A 112 17.46 -52.63 -1.78
C TYR A 112 16.09 -52.99 -2.35
N PHE A 113 15.66 -54.22 -2.08
CA PHE A 113 14.32 -54.71 -2.35
C PHE A 113 13.92 -55.64 -1.20
N ASP A 114 12.70 -55.51 -0.71
CA ASP A 114 12.13 -56.35 0.32
C ASP A 114 10.65 -56.57 0.00
N ASP A 115 10.26 -57.83 -0.16
CA ASP A 115 8.87 -58.27 -0.35
C ASP A 115 8.23 -58.73 0.98
N PHE A 116 8.90 -58.45 2.10
CA PHE A 116 8.50 -58.81 3.45
C PHE A 116 8.38 -60.33 3.71
N SER A 117 8.92 -61.17 2.81
CA SER A 117 8.98 -62.63 3.02
C SER A 117 10.11 -63.06 3.97
N SER A 118 11.01 -62.12 4.32
CA SER A 118 12.19 -62.38 5.16
C SER A 118 12.07 -61.74 6.56
N ASN A 119 12.46 -62.48 7.60
CA ASN A 119 12.53 -61.97 8.98
C ASN A 119 13.69 -60.97 9.12
N GLY A 120 13.39 -59.66 9.17
CA GLY A 120 14.43 -58.63 9.34
C GLY A 120 13.94 -57.24 9.76
N TRP A 121 12.64 -57.09 10.00
CA TRP A 121 12.04 -55.86 10.51
C TRP A 121 11.85 -55.97 12.02
N ALA A 122 12.32 -54.98 12.77
CA ALA A 122 12.20 -54.96 14.22
C ALA A 122 11.14 -53.96 14.67
N THR A 123 10.41 -54.27 15.74
CA THR A 123 9.57 -53.28 16.43
C THR A 123 10.45 -52.13 16.87
N SER A 124 10.18 -50.95 16.32
CA SER A 124 10.97 -49.74 16.55
C SER A 124 10.36 -48.89 17.65
N THR A 125 9.03 -48.87 17.81
CA THR A 125 8.34 -48.05 18.82
C THR A 125 6.89 -48.48 19.03
N HIS A 126 6.36 -48.27 20.25
CA HIS A 126 4.94 -48.39 20.63
C HIS A 126 4.23 -49.70 20.24
N ALA A 127 4.92 -50.85 20.40
CA ALA A 127 4.33 -52.19 20.25
C ALA A 127 3.64 -52.47 18.90
N VAL A 128 4.21 -51.96 17.81
CA VAL A 128 3.80 -52.35 16.45
C VAL A 128 4.58 -53.59 16.01
N THR A 129 3.88 -54.56 15.44
CA THR A 129 4.45 -55.81 14.91
C THR A 129 4.32 -55.84 13.40
N ILE A 130 5.12 -56.69 12.74
CA ILE A 130 4.99 -56.98 11.31
C ILE A 130 5.05 -58.48 11.09
N SER A 131 4.11 -59.00 10.30
CA SER A 131 4.05 -60.40 9.87
C SER A 131 3.57 -60.45 8.44
N ASP A 132 4.31 -61.11 7.55
CA ASP A 132 3.99 -61.27 6.12
C ASP A 132 3.57 -59.93 5.45
N GLY A 133 4.39 -58.89 5.67
CA GLY A 133 4.14 -57.53 5.15
C GLY A 133 3.00 -56.76 5.85
N THR A 134 2.27 -57.38 6.78
CA THR A 134 1.19 -56.70 7.52
C THR A 134 1.72 -56.10 8.82
N VAL A 135 1.77 -54.78 8.87
CA VAL A 135 2.12 -53.99 10.05
C VAL A 135 0.87 -53.78 10.90
N THR A 136 0.91 -54.17 12.17
CA THR A 136 -0.24 -54.13 13.08
C THR A 136 0.06 -53.29 14.32
N ASN A 137 -0.85 -52.37 14.68
CA ASN A 137 -0.75 -51.62 15.92
C ASN A 137 -1.33 -52.40 17.10
N GLU A 138 -0.47 -53.03 17.90
CA GLU A 138 -0.92 -53.75 19.10
C GLU A 138 -0.98 -52.85 20.34
N GLY A 139 -0.48 -51.62 20.25
CA GLY A 139 -0.42 -50.66 21.36
C GLY A 139 -1.63 -49.72 21.48
N SER A 140 -1.83 -49.17 22.67
CA SER A 140 -2.88 -48.18 22.94
C SER A 140 -2.48 -46.72 22.64
N SER A 141 -1.23 -46.49 22.24
CA SER A 141 -0.69 -45.14 21.98
C SER A 141 -1.23 -44.49 20.70
N GLY A 142 -2.06 -45.20 19.92
CA GLY A 142 -2.65 -44.69 18.68
C GLY A 142 -1.69 -44.67 17.48
N TRP A 143 -0.43 -45.05 17.67
CA TRP A 143 0.57 -45.19 16.60
C TRP A 143 1.76 -46.04 17.06
N GLY A 144 2.57 -46.50 16.12
CA GLY A 144 3.92 -47.05 16.35
C GLY A 144 4.62 -47.38 15.03
N ALA A 145 5.79 -48.00 15.07
CA ALA A 145 6.54 -48.30 13.85
C ALA A 145 7.36 -49.60 13.92
N VAL A 146 7.60 -50.19 12.75
CA VAL A 146 8.65 -51.18 12.51
C VAL A 146 9.77 -50.55 11.70
N ALA A 147 11.00 -51.02 11.89
CA ALA A 147 12.17 -50.48 11.22
C ALA A 147 13.12 -51.56 10.70
N LYS A 148 13.84 -51.22 9.62
CA LYS A 148 14.93 -52.03 9.08
C LYS A 148 16.07 -51.14 8.61
N THR A 149 17.30 -51.49 9.00
CA THR A 149 18.51 -50.79 8.56
C THR A 149 18.87 -51.21 7.14
N VAL A 150 19.09 -50.23 6.27
CA VAL A 150 19.47 -50.41 4.87
C VAL A 150 20.74 -49.62 4.58
N THR A 151 21.64 -50.20 3.78
CA THR A 151 22.85 -49.52 3.31
C THR A 151 22.84 -49.47 1.78
N VAL A 152 22.85 -48.26 1.23
CA VAL A 152 22.92 -48.00 -0.21
C VAL A 152 24.33 -47.50 -0.53
N GLN A 153 25.05 -48.20 -1.40
CA GLN A 153 26.45 -47.87 -1.72
C GLN A 153 26.59 -46.59 -2.54
N ASN A 154 25.64 -46.31 -3.43
CA ASN A 154 25.59 -45.05 -4.14
C ASN A 154 24.15 -44.58 -4.39
N ILE A 155 23.67 -43.66 -3.55
CA ILE A 155 22.26 -43.25 -3.55
C ILE A 155 21.88 -42.37 -4.75
N GLU A 156 22.83 -41.66 -5.32
CA GLU A 156 22.67 -40.85 -6.55
C GLU A 156 22.38 -41.72 -7.78
N ASN A 157 22.82 -42.98 -7.80
CA ASN A 157 22.47 -43.92 -8.86
C ASN A 157 21.07 -44.52 -8.65
N THR A 158 20.55 -44.51 -7.42
CA THR A 158 19.29 -45.17 -7.04
C THR A 158 18.44 -44.23 -6.17
N PRO A 159 18.07 -43.06 -6.72
CA PRO A 159 17.58 -41.95 -5.92
C PRO A 159 16.14 -42.16 -5.44
N LEU A 160 15.43 -43.15 -5.97
CA LEU A 160 14.01 -43.35 -5.73
C LEU A 160 13.78 -44.44 -4.69
N LEU A 161 12.79 -44.23 -3.82
CA LEU A 161 12.23 -45.25 -2.94
C LEU A 161 10.77 -45.48 -3.32
N THR A 162 10.40 -46.73 -3.62
CA THR A 162 9.01 -47.13 -3.87
C THR A 162 8.52 -48.05 -2.77
N VAL A 163 7.31 -47.79 -2.27
CA VAL A 163 6.57 -48.71 -1.39
C VAL A 163 5.25 -49.10 -2.07
N ASP A 164 4.94 -50.40 -2.07
CA ASP A 164 3.69 -50.93 -2.62
C ASP A 164 2.76 -51.39 -1.49
N VAL A 165 1.62 -50.73 -1.36
CA VAL A 165 0.68 -50.93 -0.25
C VAL A 165 -0.58 -51.64 -0.76
N ALA A 166 -0.82 -52.86 -0.31
CA ALA A 166 -1.96 -53.65 -0.75
C ALA A 166 -3.29 -53.13 -0.18
N ASN A 167 -3.33 -52.89 1.13
CA ASN A 167 -4.50 -52.37 1.83
C ASN A 167 -4.08 -51.68 3.14
N THR A 168 -5.00 -50.92 3.71
CA THR A 168 -4.90 -50.42 5.08
C THR A 168 -6.28 -50.30 5.71
N THR A 169 -6.35 -50.43 7.03
CA THR A 169 -7.58 -50.22 7.83
C THR A 169 -7.57 -48.88 8.56
N ALA A 170 -6.45 -48.15 8.52
CA ALA A 170 -6.28 -46.82 9.11
C ALA A 170 -5.23 -46.02 8.32
N GLN A 171 -4.35 -45.27 8.99
CA GLN A 171 -3.28 -44.50 8.35
C GLN A 171 -1.91 -45.18 8.56
N TRP A 172 -0.97 -44.87 7.68
CA TRP A 172 0.42 -45.27 7.76
C TRP A 172 1.34 -44.13 7.32
N ALA A 173 2.62 -44.22 7.65
CA ALA A 173 3.62 -43.25 7.20
C ALA A 173 4.96 -43.93 6.92
N LEU A 174 5.79 -43.29 6.11
CA LEU A 174 7.16 -43.74 5.81
C LEU A 174 8.15 -42.65 6.19
N LYS A 175 9.10 -43.01 7.05
CA LYS A 175 10.17 -42.11 7.53
C LYS A 175 11.53 -42.78 7.45
N ILE A 176 12.57 -41.97 7.42
CA ILE A 176 13.97 -42.41 7.42
C ILE A 176 14.67 -41.84 8.64
N ARG A 177 15.57 -42.61 9.25
CA ARG A 177 16.39 -42.17 10.38
C ARG A 177 17.88 -42.45 10.16
N ARG A 178 18.75 -41.50 10.51
CA ARG A 178 20.22 -41.71 10.53
C ARG A 178 20.65 -42.33 11.86
N GLY A 179 21.06 -43.60 11.83
CA GLY A 179 21.50 -44.35 13.01
C GLY A 179 20.35 -44.76 13.95
N SER A 180 20.61 -45.65 14.90
CA SER A 180 19.57 -46.27 15.75
C SER A 180 19.08 -45.40 16.93
N SER A 181 19.72 -44.26 17.19
CA SER A 181 19.49 -43.41 18.38
C SER A 181 19.14 -41.94 18.07
N GLY A 182 18.71 -41.62 16.84
CA GLY A 182 18.35 -40.26 16.42
C GLY A 182 16.84 -40.01 16.27
N ASP A 183 16.49 -38.78 15.94
CA ASP A 183 15.16 -38.42 15.45
C ASP A 183 15.01 -38.80 13.96
N ASP A 184 13.76 -38.96 13.52
CA ASP A 184 13.46 -39.13 12.09
C ASP A 184 13.88 -37.88 11.31
N LEU A 185 14.37 -38.09 10.08
CA LEU A 185 14.69 -36.98 9.18
C LEU A 185 13.41 -36.22 8.79
N ALA A 186 13.54 -34.90 8.69
CA ALA A 186 12.49 -34.00 8.23
C ALA A 186 12.83 -33.45 6.83
N PRO A 187 11.85 -33.32 5.92
CA PRO A 187 10.45 -33.75 6.07
C PRO A 187 10.29 -35.28 5.99
N ALA A 188 9.20 -35.83 6.52
CA ALA A 188 8.85 -37.24 6.32
C ALA A 188 8.73 -37.55 4.81
N LEU A 189 9.17 -38.75 4.38
CA LEU A 189 9.04 -39.16 2.97
C LEU A 189 7.57 -39.30 2.57
N ILE A 190 6.78 -39.95 3.43
CA ILE A 190 5.33 -40.06 3.28
C ILE A 190 4.72 -39.73 4.65
N TYR A 191 3.90 -38.69 4.69
CA TYR A 191 3.10 -38.32 5.85
C TYR A 191 1.93 -39.30 6.05
N ASP A 192 1.32 -39.25 7.23
CA ASP A 192 0.16 -40.02 7.64
C ASP A 192 -0.90 -40.07 6.52
N THR A 193 -1.10 -41.25 5.94
CA THR A 193 -1.91 -41.47 4.75
C THR A 193 -2.60 -42.82 4.79
N ASP A 194 -3.75 -42.96 4.15
CA ASP A 194 -4.47 -44.21 3.94
C ASP A 194 -4.32 -44.74 2.50
N ARG A 195 -3.40 -44.15 1.72
CA ARG A 195 -3.19 -44.49 0.32
C ARG A 195 -2.68 -45.93 0.14
N THR A 196 -3.21 -46.57 -0.89
CA THR A 196 -2.81 -47.90 -1.36
C THR A 196 -2.20 -47.84 -2.77
N GLY A 197 -1.54 -48.90 -3.20
CA GLY A 197 -0.82 -49.02 -4.47
C GLY A 197 0.67 -48.67 -4.36
N GLN A 198 1.33 -48.56 -5.51
CA GLN A 198 2.74 -48.15 -5.59
C GLN A 198 2.91 -46.65 -5.41
N ILE A 199 3.78 -46.27 -4.47
CA ILE A 199 4.09 -44.89 -4.14
C ILE A 199 5.60 -44.72 -4.20
N THR A 200 6.07 -43.89 -5.14
CA THR A 200 7.48 -43.60 -5.36
C THR A 200 7.83 -42.19 -4.88
N VAL A 201 8.92 -42.05 -4.14
CA VAL A 201 9.45 -40.78 -3.64
C VAL A 201 10.92 -40.63 -4.02
N ASP A 202 11.36 -39.38 -4.23
CA ASP A 202 12.77 -39.05 -4.45
C ASP A 202 13.50 -38.99 -3.11
N LEU A 203 14.07 -40.11 -2.69
CA LEU A 203 14.80 -40.26 -1.45
C LEU A 203 16.08 -39.40 -1.43
N ALA A 204 16.85 -39.40 -2.53
CA ALA A 204 18.10 -38.65 -2.61
C ALA A 204 17.84 -37.15 -2.61
N GLY A 205 16.90 -36.68 -3.44
CA GLY A 205 16.54 -35.27 -3.53
C GLY A 205 15.89 -34.72 -2.27
N THR A 206 15.03 -35.50 -1.59
CA THR A 206 14.34 -35.04 -0.37
C THR A 206 15.32 -34.69 0.76
N TYR A 207 16.42 -35.43 0.89
CA TYR A 207 17.40 -35.23 1.96
C TYR A 207 18.78 -34.79 1.46
N ASN A 208 18.90 -34.41 0.18
CA ASN A 208 20.14 -34.04 -0.49
C ASN A 208 21.30 -35.03 -0.24
N LEU A 209 21.05 -36.31 -0.52
CA LEU A 209 22.01 -37.40 -0.27
C LEU A 209 22.85 -37.70 -1.52
N ALA A 210 24.15 -37.95 -1.32
CA ALA A 210 25.08 -38.42 -2.34
C ALA A 210 26.06 -39.47 -1.77
N GLY A 211 26.54 -40.38 -2.62
CA GLY A 211 27.48 -41.44 -2.20
C GLY A 211 26.84 -42.54 -1.34
N ARG A 212 27.66 -43.18 -0.49
CA ARG A 212 27.25 -44.28 0.39
C ARG A 212 26.50 -43.78 1.62
N HIS A 213 25.31 -44.33 1.88
CA HIS A 213 24.51 -44.04 3.07
C HIS A 213 24.00 -45.30 3.77
N SER A 214 23.88 -45.23 5.08
CA SER A 214 23.22 -46.25 5.91
C SER A 214 22.17 -45.56 6.78
N PHE A 215 20.93 -46.04 6.75
CA PHE A 215 19.81 -45.46 7.49
C PHE A 215 18.76 -46.53 7.81
N GLU A 216 17.90 -46.24 8.78
CA GLU A 216 16.72 -47.05 9.06
C GLU A 216 15.53 -46.55 8.26
N ILE A 217 14.90 -47.48 7.53
CA ILE A 217 13.58 -47.28 6.95
C ILE A 217 12.56 -47.63 8.02
N ARG A 218 11.59 -46.74 8.26
CA ARG A 218 10.57 -46.91 9.30
C ARG A 218 9.17 -46.84 8.69
N LEU A 219 8.42 -47.90 8.86
CA LEU A 219 7.00 -47.99 8.47
C LEU A 219 6.14 -47.81 9.71
N PHE A 220 5.36 -46.75 9.73
CA PHE A 220 4.45 -46.41 10.82
C PHE A 220 3.07 -46.97 10.55
N GLN A 221 2.42 -47.47 11.60
CA GLN A 221 0.99 -47.72 11.63
C GLN A 221 0.36 -46.73 12.59
N ILE A 222 -0.67 -46.01 12.14
CA ILE A 222 -1.33 -44.92 12.86
C ILE A 222 -2.84 -45.20 12.86
N GLY A 223 -3.42 -45.25 14.05
CA GLY A 223 -4.81 -45.62 14.24
C GLY A 223 -5.04 -46.39 15.53
N PRO A 224 -6.29 -46.77 15.82
CA PRO A 224 -6.63 -47.49 17.03
C PRO A 224 -5.90 -48.84 17.12
N GLN A 225 -5.84 -49.39 18.33
CA GLN A 225 -5.32 -50.73 18.57
C GLN A 225 -6.04 -51.76 17.67
N GLY A 226 -5.27 -52.62 17.01
CA GLY A 226 -5.73 -53.59 16.02
C GLY A 226 -5.77 -53.07 14.58
N SER A 227 -5.47 -51.78 14.34
CA SER A 227 -5.33 -51.26 12.97
C SER A 227 -4.11 -51.84 12.26
N THR A 228 -4.22 -51.98 10.94
CA THR A 228 -3.27 -52.69 10.08
C THR A 228 -3.01 -51.96 8.76
N THR A 229 -1.81 -52.13 8.23
CA THR A 229 -1.46 -51.84 6.83
C THR A 229 -0.65 -53.00 6.26
N THR A 230 -1.06 -53.50 5.10
CA THR A 230 -0.36 -54.59 4.41
C THR A 230 0.46 -54.03 3.25
N PHE A 231 1.76 -54.28 3.28
CA PHE A 231 2.74 -53.89 2.27
C PHE A 231 3.11 -55.11 1.42
N ASN A 232 3.09 -54.97 0.09
CA ASN A 232 3.55 -56.00 -0.83
C ASN A 232 5.07 -55.95 -1.00
N SER A 233 5.65 -54.75 -1.09
CA SER A 233 7.08 -54.58 -1.27
C SER A 233 7.56 -53.17 -0.93
N ILE A 234 8.86 -53.03 -0.71
CA ILE A 234 9.57 -51.77 -0.63
C ILE A 234 10.92 -51.90 -1.34
N ALA A 235 11.31 -50.87 -2.10
CA ALA A 235 12.54 -50.88 -2.88
C ALA A 235 13.19 -49.50 -2.92
N ILE A 236 14.52 -49.47 -2.96
CA ILE A 236 15.30 -48.29 -3.37
C ILE A 236 15.93 -48.64 -4.70
N HIS A 237 15.74 -47.82 -5.72
CA HIS A 237 16.00 -48.22 -7.10
C HIS A 237 16.38 -47.06 -8.04
N THR A 238 16.89 -47.42 -9.23
CA THR A 238 17.15 -46.52 -10.35
C THR A 238 15.85 -46.01 -10.97
N GLY A 239 15.93 -44.84 -11.58
CA GLY A 239 14.84 -44.22 -12.33
C GLY A 239 14.96 -42.71 -12.25
N GLU A 240 14.23 -42.04 -13.14
CA GLU A 240 14.05 -40.59 -13.04
C GLU A 240 12.79 -40.33 -12.21
N PRO A 241 12.83 -39.38 -11.26
CA PRO A 241 11.60 -38.92 -10.65
C PRO A 241 10.67 -38.42 -11.75
N TRP A 242 9.41 -38.85 -11.69
CA TRP A 242 8.36 -38.50 -12.63
C TRP A 242 8.11 -36.98 -12.76
N LEU A 243 8.61 -36.19 -11.81
CA LEU A 243 8.66 -34.73 -11.86
C LEU A 243 10.08 -34.26 -11.59
N LYS A 244 10.59 -33.38 -12.45
CA LYS A 244 11.87 -32.70 -12.27
C LYS A 244 11.62 -31.29 -11.73
N ASN A 245 12.40 -30.89 -10.73
CA ASN A 245 12.44 -29.49 -10.31
C ASN A 245 13.28 -28.68 -11.30
N ALA A 246 13.00 -27.39 -11.43
CA ALA A 246 13.87 -26.47 -12.17
C ALA A 246 15.24 -26.39 -11.49
N THR A 247 16.31 -26.32 -12.29
CA THR A 247 17.68 -26.14 -11.79
C THR A 247 17.93 -24.73 -11.30
N GLU A 248 17.17 -23.76 -11.81
CA GLU A 248 17.21 -22.36 -11.42
C GLU A 248 15.80 -21.77 -11.57
N VAL A 249 15.40 -20.93 -10.60
CA VAL A 249 14.17 -20.15 -10.65
C VAL A 249 14.50 -18.70 -10.31
N ILE A 250 14.14 -17.77 -11.19
CA ILE A 250 14.30 -16.34 -10.99
C ILE A 250 12.91 -15.72 -10.90
N ASN A 251 12.67 -14.87 -9.89
CA ASN A 251 11.42 -14.12 -9.77
C ASN A 251 11.73 -12.62 -9.81
N THR A 252 10.88 -11.85 -10.50
CA THR A 252 10.94 -10.38 -10.49
C THR A 252 9.58 -9.81 -10.12
N TRP A 253 9.56 -9.02 -9.04
CA TRP A 253 8.33 -8.40 -8.56
C TRP A 253 8.11 -7.02 -9.15
N ALA A 254 6.89 -6.77 -9.59
CA ALA A 254 6.31 -5.45 -9.86
C ALA A 254 4.93 -5.37 -9.18
N PRO A 255 4.38 -4.17 -8.94
CA PRO A 255 3.09 -4.03 -8.25
C PRO A 255 1.92 -4.73 -8.95
N HIS A 256 1.95 -4.82 -10.28
CA HIS A 256 0.90 -5.45 -11.08
C HIS A 256 1.16 -6.94 -11.37
N GLU A 257 2.37 -7.46 -11.15
CA GLU A 257 2.73 -8.85 -11.46
C GLU A 257 4.01 -9.35 -10.74
N LEU A 258 4.09 -10.65 -10.50
CA LEU A 258 5.31 -11.36 -10.12
C LEU A 258 5.73 -12.26 -11.28
N THR A 259 6.71 -11.85 -12.08
CA THR A 259 7.19 -12.67 -13.18
C THR A 259 8.17 -13.74 -12.68
N PHE A 260 8.23 -14.86 -13.38
CA PHE A 260 9.18 -15.93 -13.10
C PHE A 260 9.77 -16.53 -14.37
N THR A 261 11.01 -17.02 -14.25
CA THR A 261 11.62 -17.94 -15.21
C THR A 261 12.15 -19.17 -14.46
N ALA A 262 12.08 -20.33 -15.11
CA ALA A 262 12.48 -21.61 -14.54
C ALA A 262 13.23 -22.44 -15.59
N ALA A 263 14.49 -22.77 -15.32
CA ALA A 263 15.35 -23.51 -16.24
C ALA A 263 15.33 -25.02 -15.96
N TYR A 264 15.21 -25.85 -16.99
CA TYR A 264 15.22 -27.32 -16.90
C TYR A 264 16.37 -27.94 -17.70
N GLY A 265 17.52 -27.25 -17.77
CA GLY A 265 18.70 -27.71 -18.50
C GLY A 265 18.41 -27.90 -19.99
N SER A 266 18.73 -29.08 -20.53
CA SER A 266 18.48 -29.41 -21.94
C SER A 266 17.00 -29.50 -22.31
N ALA A 267 16.10 -29.60 -21.33
CA ALA A 267 14.65 -29.64 -21.58
C ALA A 267 14.05 -28.26 -21.89
N GLY A 268 14.81 -27.18 -21.69
CA GLY A 268 14.41 -25.81 -22.03
C GLY A 268 14.05 -24.96 -20.81
N GLU A 269 13.28 -23.90 -21.04
CA GLU A 269 12.91 -22.89 -20.06
C GLU A 269 11.39 -22.66 -20.06
N VAL A 270 10.85 -22.43 -18.87
CA VAL A 270 9.48 -21.94 -18.67
C VAL A 270 9.56 -20.51 -18.18
N ALA A 271 8.79 -19.62 -18.79
CA ALA A 271 8.56 -18.28 -18.29
C ALA A 271 7.10 -18.14 -17.83
N GLY A 272 6.81 -17.13 -17.03
CA GLY A 272 5.44 -16.89 -16.61
C GLY A 272 5.32 -15.73 -15.65
N ARG A 273 4.11 -15.57 -15.11
CA ARG A 273 3.80 -14.55 -14.13
C ARG A 273 2.61 -14.92 -13.26
N ASP A 274 2.62 -14.44 -12.02
CA ASP A 274 1.48 -14.40 -11.12
C ASP A 274 0.95 -12.98 -11.03
N GLN A 275 -0.37 -12.80 -11.01
CA GLN A 275 -1.00 -11.49 -11.00
C GLN A 275 -2.41 -11.57 -10.42
N PHE A 276 -2.88 -10.50 -9.79
CA PHE A 276 -4.29 -10.41 -9.40
C PHE A 276 -5.17 -10.24 -10.64
N SER A 277 -6.29 -10.95 -10.67
CA SER A 277 -7.34 -10.78 -11.68
C SER A 277 -8.49 -9.93 -11.14
N SER A 278 -8.71 -9.97 -9.83
CA SER A 278 -9.63 -9.14 -9.06
C SER A 278 -9.14 -9.09 -7.59
N PRO A 279 -9.78 -8.35 -6.68
CA PRO A 279 -9.48 -8.45 -5.25
C PRO A 279 -9.65 -9.87 -4.67
N ASP A 280 -10.45 -10.72 -5.31
CA ASP A 280 -10.83 -12.05 -4.85
C ASP A 280 -10.27 -13.19 -5.73
N ALA A 281 -9.37 -12.87 -6.68
CA ALA A 281 -8.73 -13.87 -7.53
C ALA A 281 -7.38 -13.45 -8.08
N PHE A 282 -6.53 -14.44 -8.36
CA PHE A 282 -5.28 -14.29 -9.09
C PHE A 282 -5.16 -15.33 -10.20
N ALA A 283 -4.31 -15.06 -11.18
CA ALA A 283 -3.95 -15.99 -12.24
C ALA A 283 -2.44 -16.22 -12.27
N ARG A 284 -2.05 -17.46 -12.51
CA ARG A 284 -0.70 -17.85 -12.91
C ARG A 284 -0.70 -18.11 -14.41
N VAL A 285 -0.01 -17.28 -15.18
CA VAL A 285 0.21 -17.49 -16.62
C VAL A 285 1.56 -18.19 -16.83
N ILE A 286 1.56 -19.25 -17.62
CA ILE A 286 2.70 -20.14 -17.84
C ILE A 286 2.96 -20.22 -19.34
N ASP A 287 4.12 -19.73 -19.75
CA ASP A 287 4.66 -19.87 -21.09
C ASP A 287 5.61 -21.08 -21.13
N SER A 288 5.13 -22.16 -21.74
CA SER A 288 5.89 -23.40 -21.95
C SER A 288 6.44 -23.51 -23.38
N THR A 289 6.39 -22.46 -24.18
CA THR A 289 6.87 -22.48 -25.59
C THR A 289 8.38 -22.74 -25.69
N GLY A 290 9.15 -22.38 -24.66
CA GLY A 290 10.58 -22.64 -24.53
C GLY A 290 10.95 -24.08 -24.15
N VAL A 291 9.97 -24.94 -23.85
CA VAL A 291 10.19 -26.35 -23.45
C VAL A 291 10.35 -27.23 -24.69
N THR A 292 11.47 -27.90 -24.80
CA THR A 292 11.85 -28.71 -25.98
C THR A 292 11.51 -30.18 -25.80
N SER A 293 11.46 -30.68 -24.57
CA SER A 293 11.14 -32.07 -24.21
C SER A 293 10.48 -32.16 -22.82
N GLY A 294 9.55 -33.09 -22.65
CA GLY A 294 8.77 -33.24 -21.42
C GLY A 294 7.53 -32.34 -21.39
N GLN A 295 6.80 -32.41 -20.27
CA GLN A 295 5.58 -31.65 -20.00
C GLN A 295 5.73 -30.84 -18.73
N ILE A 296 4.99 -29.73 -18.64
CA ILE A 296 4.96 -28.89 -17.44
C ILE A 296 3.78 -29.31 -16.56
N ALA A 297 4.07 -29.55 -15.30
CA ALA A 297 3.06 -29.85 -14.30
C ALA A 297 2.84 -28.64 -13.38
N VAL A 298 1.58 -28.32 -13.12
CA VAL A 298 1.17 -27.43 -12.03
C VAL A 298 0.58 -28.29 -10.93
N ARG A 299 0.95 -28.01 -9.68
CA ARG A 299 0.45 -28.74 -8.52
C ARG A 299 0.02 -27.78 -7.42
N GLY A 300 -0.90 -28.22 -6.58
CA GLY A 300 -1.34 -27.49 -5.40
C GLY A 300 -1.89 -28.40 -4.33
N HIS A 301 -2.27 -27.80 -3.20
CA HIS A 301 -2.97 -28.49 -2.12
C HIS A 301 -4.48 -28.20 -2.23
N VAL A 302 -5.29 -29.14 -1.76
CA VAL A 302 -6.73 -28.92 -1.51
C VAL A 302 -7.00 -28.95 -0.02
N GLY A 303 -7.95 -28.13 0.41
CA GLY A 303 -8.49 -28.13 1.76
C GLY A 303 -9.62 -29.15 1.95
N LYS A 304 -10.48 -28.91 2.93
CA LYS A 304 -11.62 -29.76 3.26
C LYS A 304 -12.70 -29.65 2.17
N ASN A 305 -13.58 -30.66 2.10
CA ASN A 305 -14.71 -30.69 1.16
C ASN A 305 -14.28 -30.49 -0.30
N ALA A 306 -13.10 -30.99 -0.67
CA ALA A 306 -12.57 -30.85 -2.01
C ALA A 306 -13.47 -31.57 -3.03
N SER A 307 -13.70 -30.93 -4.16
CA SER A 307 -14.50 -31.46 -5.27
C SER A 307 -13.90 -31.01 -6.59
N TYR A 308 -14.05 -31.82 -7.64
CA TYR A 308 -13.67 -31.49 -9.01
C TYR A 308 -14.90 -31.50 -9.90
N ASP A 309 -15.12 -30.41 -10.63
CA ASP A 309 -16.15 -30.30 -11.65
C ASP A 309 -15.50 -30.34 -13.05
N PRO A 310 -15.64 -31.44 -13.81
CA PRO A 310 -15.07 -31.56 -15.14
C PRO A 310 -15.79 -30.69 -16.18
N GLY A 311 -17.02 -30.25 -15.93
CA GLY A 311 -17.78 -29.40 -16.85
C GLY A 311 -17.25 -27.97 -16.91
N THR A 312 -16.74 -27.46 -15.79
CA THR A 312 -16.10 -26.14 -15.69
C THR A 312 -14.58 -26.23 -15.53
N ASN A 313 -14.02 -27.44 -15.51
CA ASN A 313 -12.62 -27.76 -15.21
C ASN A 313 -12.09 -27.07 -13.95
N THR A 314 -12.87 -27.13 -12.86
CA THR A 314 -12.54 -26.41 -11.61
C THR A 314 -12.46 -27.35 -10.42
N ILE A 315 -11.45 -27.13 -9.57
CA ILE A 315 -11.30 -27.73 -8.26
C ILE A 315 -11.86 -26.76 -7.23
N THR A 316 -12.71 -27.19 -6.29
CA THR A 316 -13.23 -26.33 -5.21
C THR A 316 -13.00 -26.98 -3.86
N TYR A 317 -12.66 -26.20 -2.84
CA TYR A 317 -12.48 -26.68 -1.47
C TYR A 317 -12.67 -25.55 -0.45
N THR A 318 -12.75 -25.90 0.83
CA THR A 318 -12.80 -24.93 1.94
C THR A 318 -11.54 -25.03 2.79
N VAL A 319 -11.09 -23.91 3.34
CA VAL A 319 -10.00 -23.87 4.32
C VAL A 319 -10.47 -23.25 5.62
N ASP A 320 -9.81 -23.66 6.70
CA ASP A 320 -10.00 -23.08 8.01
C ASP A 320 -9.50 -21.63 7.99
N GLY A 321 -10.17 -20.76 8.72
CA GLY A 321 -9.76 -19.37 8.85
C GLY A 321 -10.43 -18.72 10.05
N LEU A 322 -9.81 -17.66 10.55
CA LEU A 322 -10.40 -16.81 11.57
C LEU A 322 -11.53 -16.00 10.95
N SER A 323 -12.67 -15.92 11.63
CA SER A 323 -13.74 -15.01 11.26
C SER A 323 -13.84 -13.84 12.25
N ILE A 324 -14.93 -13.10 12.15
CA ILE A 324 -15.31 -12.03 13.08
C ILE A 324 -15.28 -12.59 14.51
N PHE A 325 -14.59 -11.89 15.43
CA PHE A 325 -14.39 -12.26 16.84
C PHE A 325 -13.32 -13.33 17.13
N ASP A 326 -12.33 -13.53 16.25
CA ASP A 326 -11.22 -14.49 16.44
C ASP A 326 -11.65 -15.96 16.63
N GLU A 327 -12.88 -16.28 16.21
CA GLU A 327 -13.34 -17.65 16.16
C GLU A 327 -12.82 -18.32 14.88
N VAL A 328 -12.12 -19.45 15.04
CA VAL A 328 -11.70 -20.29 13.90
C VAL A 328 -12.92 -21.03 13.37
N HIS A 329 -13.28 -20.77 12.11
CA HIS A 329 -14.28 -21.58 11.41
C HIS A 329 -13.60 -22.52 10.43
N SER A 330 -14.02 -23.78 10.43
CA SER A 330 -13.44 -24.85 9.61
C SER A 330 -13.69 -24.74 8.10
N ASP A 331 -14.32 -23.65 7.67
CA ASP A 331 -14.81 -23.37 6.32
C ASP A 331 -14.99 -21.86 6.10
N ALA A 332 -14.12 -21.05 6.72
CA ALA A 332 -14.17 -19.59 6.64
C ALA A 332 -13.94 -19.06 5.23
N LEU A 333 -13.08 -19.74 4.45
CA LEU A 333 -12.71 -19.34 3.10
C LEU A 333 -13.03 -20.46 2.11
N ALA A 334 -13.81 -20.13 1.08
CA ALA A 334 -14.05 -20.99 -0.07
C ALA A 334 -13.02 -20.68 -1.15
N VAL A 335 -12.39 -21.70 -1.72
CA VAL A 335 -11.36 -21.57 -2.75
C VAL A 335 -11.76 -22.37 -3.98
N ALA A 336 -11.52 -21.82 -5.16
CA ALA A 336 -11.63 -22.51 -6.42
C ALA A 336 -10.35 -22.34 -7.25
N VAL A 337 -9.95 -23.40 -7.95
CA VAL A 337 -8.87 -23.39 -8.93
C VAL A 337 -9.45 -23.75 -10.29
N ALA A 338 -9.35 -22.86 -11.27
CA ALA A 338 -9.72 -23.10 -12.66
C ALA A 338 -8.48 -23.51 -13.46
N LEU A 339 -8.59 -24.62 -14.18
CA LEU A 339 -7.50 -25.17 -14.98
C LEU A 339 -7.74 -24.85 -16.47
N PRO A 340 -6.66 -24.68 -17.26
CA PRO A 340 -6.78 -24.39 -18.69
C PRO A 340 -7.42 -25.56 -19.44
N VAL A 341 -7.94 -25.28 -20.62
CA VAL A 341 -8.57 -26.30 -21.48
C VAL A 341 -7.54 -27.38 -21.83
N GLY A 342 -7.90 -28.64 -21.62
CA GLY A 342 -7.01 -29.78 -21.89
C GLY A 342 -6.14 -30.21 -20.70
N ALA A 343 -6.07 -29.43 -19.62
CA ALA A 343 -5.44 -29.86 -18.37
C ALA A 343 -6.44 -30.65 -17.51
N VAL A 344 -6.13 -31.90 -17.19
CA VAL A 344 -6.94 -32.77 -16.33
C VAL A 344 -6.20 -32.98 -15.01
N PRO A 345 -6.80 -32.64 -13.85
CA PRO A 345 -6.15 -32.84 -12.57
C PRO A 345 -6.20 -34.31 -12.14
N THR A 346 -5.14 -34.73 -11.45
CA THR A 346 -5.05 -35.96 -10.68
C THR A 346 -4.90 -35.59 -9.21
N PHE A 347 -5.52 -36.35 -8.32
CA PHE A 347 -5.60 -36.08 -6.88
C PHE A 347 -4.96 -37.23 -6.11
N ASP A 348 -3.72 -37.06 -5.67
CA ASP A 348 -2.95 -38.13 -5.00
C ASP A 348 -2.99 -39.48 -5.76
N GLY A 349 -3.03 -39.42 -7.10
CA GLY A 349 -3.12 -40.57 -8.00
C GLY A 349 -4.54 -40.98 -8.41
N ALA A 350 -5.58 -40.36 -7.85
CA ALA A 350 -6.98 -40.61 -8.19
C ALA A 350 -7.55 -39.56 -9.18
N ALA A 351 -8.68 -39.86 -9.82
CA ALA A 351 -9.37 -38.94 -10.73
C ALA A 351 -10.25 -37.90 -10.01
N THR A 352 -10.56 -38.13 -8.74
CA THR A 352 -11.36 -37.25 -7.88
C THR A 352 -10.69 -37.09 -6.54
N PRO A 353 -10.81 -35.91 -5.88
CA PRO A 353 -10.29 -35.72 -4.54
C PRO A 353 -10.94 -36.67 -3.53
N SER A 354 -10.23 -37.02 -2.45
CA SER A 354 -10.77 -37.85 -1.37
C SER A 354 -11.88 -37.11 -0.62
N ALA A 355 -12.85 -37.87 -0.10
CA ALA A 355 -13.93 -37.30 0.71
C ALA A 355 -13.47 -36.89 2.13
N GLN A 356 -12.30 -37.36 2.58
CA GLN A 356 -11.74 -37.07 3.90
C GLN A 356 -10.37 -36.38 3.77
N GLY A 357 -10.29 -35.15 4.27
CA GLY A 357 -9.02 -34.46 4.53
C GLY A 357 -8.43 -33.62 3.40
N SER A 358 -7.30 -32.99 3.72
CA SER A 358 -6.44 -32.23 2.80
C SER A 358 -5.65 -33.18 1.89
N GLY A 359 -5.53 -32.85 0.61
CA GLY A 359 -4.79 -33.65 -0.37
C GLY A 359 -3.97 -32.78 -1.33
N ARG A 360 -3.37 -33.40 -2.34
CA ARG A 360 -2.65 -32.71 -3.41
C ARG A 360 -3.30 -32.97 -4.76
N TRP A 361 -3.27 -31.96 -5.61
CA TRP A 361 -3.65 -32.09 -7.00
C TRP A 361 -2.47 -31.76 -7.90
N LEU A 362 -2.45 -32.39 -9.08
CA LEU A 362 -1.49 -32.12 -10.15
C LEU A 362 -2.21 -32.14 -11.49
N ALA A 363 -1.95 -31.15 -12.33
CA ALA A 363 -2.42 -31.10 -13.71
C ALA A 363 -1.24 -30.85 -14.65
N LEU A 364 -1.23 -31.57 -15.77
CA LEU A 364 -0.29 -31.34 -16.87
C LEU A 364 -0.83 -30.24 -17.76
N ILE A 365 -0.02 -29.22 -18.02
CA ILE A 365 -0.36 -28.10 -18.89
C ILE A 365 -0.09 -28.51 -20.34
N PRO A 366 -0.95 -28.12 -21.30
CA PRO A 366 -0.70 -28.33 -22.72
C PRO A 366 0.73 -27.96 -23.14
N GLU A 367 1.37 -28.81 -23.95
CA GLU A 367 2.76 -28.57 -24.37
C GLU A 367 2.88 -27.35 -25.28
N ARG A 368 4.00 -26.61 -25.14
CA ARG A 368 4.41 -25.52 -26.03
C ARG A 368 3.31 -24.47 -26.24
N SER A 369 2.65 -24.13 -25.13
CA SER A 369 1.50 -23.25 -25.06
C SER A 369 1.73 -22.14 -24.04
N ILE A 370 0.87 -21.12 -24.09
CA ILE A 370 0.73 -20.10 -23.06
C ILE A 370 -0.63 -20.33 -22.42
N GLU A 371 -0.64 -20.72 -21.15
CA GLU A 371 -1.86 -21.15 -20.45
C GLU A 371 -1.96 -20.48 -19.09
N ALA A 372 -3.18 -20.32 -18.58
CA ALA A 372 -3.44 -19.71 -17.29
C ALA A 372 -4.11 -20.69 -16.33
N VAL A 373 -3.68 -20.66 -15.07
CA VAL A 373 -4.37 -21.30 -13.93
C VAL A 373 -4.92 -20.20 -13.04
N GLY A 374 -6.22 -20.17 -12.85
CA GLY A 374 -6.91 -19.15 -12.05
C GLY A 374 -7.22 -19.67 -10.66
N VAL A 375 -7.10 -18.82 -9.66
CA VAL A 375 -7.46 -19.13 -8.27
C VAL A 375 -8.38 -18.04 -7.76
N GLY A 376 -9.59 -18.41 -7.35
CA GLY A 376 -10.56 -17.53 -6.71
C GLY A 376 -10.73 -17.91 -5.25
N PHE A 377 -10.87 -16.92 -4.37
CA PHE A 377 -11.00 -17.10 -2.93
C PHE A 377 -12.07 -16.15 -2.38
N ILE A 378 -13.07 -16.70 -1.67
CA ILE A 378 -14.21 -15.93 -1.17
C ILE A 378 -14.43 -16.23 0.30
N ALA A 379 -14.43 -15.17 1.12
CA ALA A 379 -14.82 -15.26 2.52
C ALA A 379 -16.29 -15.64 2.64
N ARG A 380 -16.58 -16.64 3.48
CA ARG A 380 -17.94 -17.13 3.68
C ARG A 380 -18.76 -16.15 4.53
N THR A 381 -19.56 -15.33 3.87
CA THR A 381 -20.52 -14.42 4.54
C THR A 381 -21.93 -14.98 4.66
N THR A 382 -22.26 -16.02 3.90
CA THR A 382 -23.58 -16.68 3.92
C THR A 382 -23.46 -18.20 4.02
N THR A 383 -23.59 -18.94 2.91
CA THR A 383 -23.46 -20.39 2.88
C THR A 383 -22.16 -20.80 2.17
N VAL A 384 -21.61 -21.95 2.53
CA VAL A 384 -20.43 -22.53 1.87
C VAL A 384 -20.67 -22.71 0.36
N ALA A 385 -21.86 -23.17 -0.01
CA ALA A 385 -22.21 -23.40 -1.42
C ALA A 385 -22.23 -22.11 -2.24
N ALA A 386 -22.73 -21.00 -1.66
CA ALA A 386 -22.70 -19.69 -2.32
C ALA A 386 -21.25 -19.19 -2.49
N ALA A 387 -20.46 -19.23 -1.42
CA ALA A 387 -19.06 -18.83 -1.46
C ALA A 387 -18.22 -19.65 -2.47
N LEU A 388 -18.41 -20.97 -2.53
CA LEU A 388 -17.75 -21.83 -3.53
C LEU A 388 -18.20 -21.51 -4.97
N SER A 389 -19.47 -21.15 -5.16
CA SER A 389 -19.98 -20.74 -6.46
C SER A 389 -19.34 -19.43 -6.92
N ASP A 390 -19.23 -18.45 -6.03
CA ASP A 390 -18.62 -17.15 -6.32
C ASP A 390 -17.11 -17.30 -6.55
N ALA A 391 -16.41 -18.10 -5.72
CA ALA A 391 -14.99 -18.40 -5.89
C ALA A 391 -14.71 -19.07 -7.24
N ARG A 392 -15.57 -20.00 -7.68
CA ARG A 392 -15.48 -20.63 -8.99
C ARG A 392 -15.62 -19.61 -10.12
N ALA A 393 -16.59 -18.69 -10.01
CA ALA A 393 -16.80 -17.66 -11.02
C ALA A 393 -15.59 -16.73 -11.15
N GLU A 394 -15.01 -16.31 -10.03
CA GLU A 394 -13.78 -15.49 -9.99
C GLU A 394 -12.58 -16.25 -10.57
N ALA A 395 -12.37 -17.52 -10.21
CA ALA A 395 -11.28 -18.35 -10.75
C ALA A 395 -11.39 -18.53 -12.27
N MET A 396 -12.60 -18.74 -12.80
CA MET A 396 -12.84 -18.85 -14.24
C MET A 396 -12.63 -17.53 -14.97
N ALA A 397 -13.10 -16.41 -14.39
CA ALA A 397 -12.85 -15.08 -14.95
C ALA A 397 -11.35 -14.75 -14.99
N ALA A 398 -10.58 -15.23 -14.01
CA ALA A 398 -9.14 -15.00 -13.93
C ALA A 398 -8.35 -15.59 -15.10
N ILE A 399 -8.82 -16.69 -15.72
CA ILE A 399 -8.18 -17.31 -16.88
C ILE A 399 -8.75 -16.85 -18.24
N ASP A 400 -9.89 -16.15 -18.26
CA ASP A 400 -10.56 -15.72 -19.50
C ASP A 400 -9.82 -14.57 -20.20
N ASP A 401 -9.31 -13.60 -19.42
CA ASP A 401 -8.53 -12.46 -19.93
C ASP A 401 -7.42 -12.05 -18.94
N PRO A 402 -6.39 -12.89 -18.73
CA PRO A 402 -5.29 -12.56 -17.83
C PRO A 402 -4.52 -11.33 -18.32
N ASP A 403 -4.30 -11.14 -19.63
CA ASP A 403 -3.58 -9.96 -20.12
C ASP A 403 -4.35 -8.66 -19.81
N GLY A 404 -5.68 -8.63 -20.01
CA GLY A 404 -6.49 -7.47 -19.65
C GLY A 404 -6.50 -7.16 -18.16
N ALA A 405 -6.46 -8.17 -17.29
CA ALA A 405 -6.33 -7.97 -15.85
C ALA A 405 -4.96 -7.39 -15.44
N ARG A 406 -3.88 -7.87 -16.07
CA ARG A 406 -2.53 -7.32 -15.89
C ARG A 406 -2.49 -5.83 -16.22
N ASP A 407 -3.01 -5.48 -17.40
CA ASP A 407 -3.01 -4.12 -17.92
C ASP A 407 -3.87 -3.18 -17.05
N HIS A 408 -4.96 -3.71 -16.48
CA HIS A 408 -5.77 -2.99 -15.50
C HIS A 408 -4.94 -2.59 -14.27
N TRP A 409 -4.23 -3.55 -13.66
CA TRP A 409 -3.43 -3.29 -12.47
C TRP A 409 -2.20 -2.44 -12.77
N GLU A 410 -1.56 -2.62 -13.92
CA GLU A 410 -0.47 -1.74 -14.36
C GLU A 410 -0.97 -0.28 -14.50
N THR A 411 -2.15 -0.09 -15.09
CA THR A 411 -2.78 1.22 -15.18
C THR A 411 -3.11 1.79 -13.79
N TYR A 412 -3.69 0.97 -12.90
CA TYR A 412 -4.02 1.37 -11.54
C TYR A 412 -2.77 1.87 -10.78
N TRP A 413 -1.70 1.08 -10.79
CA TRP A 413 -0.47 1.42 -10.07
C TRP A 413 0.26 2.61 -10.69
N ASN A 414 0.30 2.73 -12.01
CA ASN A 414 0.85 3.92 -12.66
C ASN A 414 0.04 5.18 -12.31
N GLU A 415 -1.29 5.10 -12.29
CA GLU A 415 -2.14 6.21 -11.85
C GLU A 415 -1.91 6.54 -10.37
N PHE A 416 -1.78 5.54 -9.50
CA PHE A 416 -1.47 5.74 -8.08
C PHE A 416 -0.11 6.42 -7.87
N LEU A 417 0.96 5.84 -8.43
CA LEU A 417 2.32 6.37 -8.33
C LEU A 417 2.45 7.77 -8.93
N SER A 418 1.69 8.11 -9.99
CA SER A 418 1.69 9.46 -10.56
C SER A 418 1.16 10.54 -9.60
N ARG A 419 0.45 10.13 -8.53
CA ARG A 419 -0.09 11.04 -7.52
C ARG A 419 0.82 11.19 -6.30
N VAL A 420 1.72 10.22 -6.07
CA VAL A 420 2.67 10.20 -4.95
C VAL A 420 3.54 11.46 -4.99
N PRO A 421 3.68 12.18 -3.87
CA PRO A 421 4.63 13.30 -3.82
C PRO A 421 6.04 12.83 -4.14
N ALA A 422 6.76 13.56 -4.99
CA ALA A 422 8.08 13.16 -5.47
C ALA A 422 9.16 14.09 -4.88
N PRO A 423 9.95 13.58 -3.91
CA PRO A 423 11.16 14.24 -3.42
C PRO A 423 12.20 14.39 -4.54
N GLN A 424 13.00 15.45 -4.48
CA GLN A 424 14.04 15.74 -5.47
C GLN A 424 15.42 15.22 -5.04
N ASP A 425 15.65 15.08 -3.73
CA ASP A 425 16.91 14.60 -3.18
C ASP A 425 16.70 13.36 -2.30
N PHE A 426 17.35 12.26 -2.68
CA PHE A 426 17.39 11.00 -1.93
C PHE A 426 18.77 10.74 -1.32
N SER A 427 19.65 11.72 -1.31
CA SER A 427 20.99 11.60 -0.75
C SER A 427 20.97 11.61 0.78
N LEU A 428 21.92 10.89 1.37
CA LEU A 428 22.22 11.01 2.80
C LEU A 428 23.24 12.12 3.00
N HIS A 429 23.02 12.95 4.02
CA HIS A 429 23.85 14.12 4.31
C HIS A 429 24.47 14.02 5.70
N HIS A 430 25.72 14.47 5.85
CA HIS A 430 26.45 14.58 7.13
C HIS A 430 26.64 13.28 7.92
N ILE A 431 26.36 12.14 7.32
CA ILE A 431 26.63 10.83 7.87
C ILE A 431 27.35 9.98 6.82
N ASP A 432 28.04 8.95 7.28
CA ASP A 432 28.53 7.90 6.39
C ASP A 432 27.37 7.00 5.96
N THR A 433 27.33 6.69 4.66
CA THR A 433 26.20 6.02 4.00
C THR A 433 26.18 4.53 4.24
N ASP A 434 27.28 3.92 4.69
CA ASP A 434 27.42 2.47 4.86
C ASP A 434 27.01 1.69 3.58
N GLY A 435 27.32 2.26 2.41
CA GLY A 435 27.02 1.67 1.10
C GLY A 435 25.59 1.89 0.58
N VAL A 436 24.72 2.57 1.34
CA VAL A 436 23.38 2.95 0.87
C VAL A 436 23.48 4.03 -0.19
N THR A 437 22.81 3.82 -1.32
CA THR A 437 22.77 4.74 -2.46
C THR A 437 21.45 5.49 -2.53
N PRO A 438 21.41 6.69 -3.14
CA PRO A 438 20.17 7.43 -3.36
C PRO A 438 19.10 6.61 -4.10
N ALA A 439 19.50 5.78 -5.08
CA ALA A 439 18.58 4.91 -5.82
C ALA A 439 17.94 3.82 -4.95
N GLN A 440 18.64 3.31 -3.92
CA GLN A 440 18.05 2.38 -2.96
C GLN A 440 17.04 3.06 -2.04
N ILE A 441 17.31 4.30 -1.62
CA ILE A 441 16.40 5.11 -0.81
C ILE A 441 15.14 5.45 -1.64
N GLU A 442 15.32 5.89 -2.89
CA GLU A 442 14.21 6.16 -3.82
C GLU A 442 13.35 4.91 -4.04
N ARG A 443 13.98 3.75 -4.31
CA ARG A 443 13.25 2.49 -4.47
C ARG A 443 12.44 2.14 -3.23
N MET A 444 13.02 2.27 -2.04
CA MET A 444 12.32 1.98 -0.79
C MET A 444 11.21 2.99 -0.51
N TYR A 445 11.40 4.28 -0.84
CA TYR A 445 10.35 5.30 -0.74
C TYR A 445 9.09 4.90 -1.53
N TYR A 446 9.24 4.55 -2.82
CA TYR A 446 8.08 4.14 -3.63
C TYR A 446 7.52 2.77 -3.22
N LEU A 447 8.35 1.83 -2.76
CA LEU A 447 7.87 0.58 -2.18
C LEU A 447 7.02 0.83 -0.93
N GLY A 448 7.37 1.84 -0.12
CA GLY A 448 6.59 2.29 1.03
C GLY A 448 5.20 2.75 0.63
N TRP A 449 5.08 3.58 -0.41
CA TRP A 449 3.78 4.04 -0.93
C TRP A 449 2.91 2.93 -1.49
N LEU A 450 3.50 1.99 -2.24
CA LEU A 450 2.81 0.81 -2.74
C LEU A 450 2.29 -0.03 -1.58
N THR A 451 3.14 -0.28 -0.58
CA THR A 451 2.76 -1.03 0.62
C THR A 451 1.68 -0.30 1.42
N MET A 452 1.72 1.04 1.49
CA MET A 452 0.68 1.84 2.16
C MET A 452 -0.70 1.66 1.49
N ASP A 453 -0.77 1.72 0.16
CA ASP A 453 -2.03 1.50 -0.58
C ASP A 453 -2.54 0.07 -0.42
N MET A 454 -1.64 -0.91 -0.46
CA MET A 454 -1.98 -2.31 -0.18
C MET A 454 -2.51 -2.52 1.24
N ASN A 455 -2.25 -1.61 2.19
CA ASN A 455 -2.83 -1.67 3.53
C ASN A 455 -4.23 -1.07 3.64
N VAL A 456 -4.76 -0.45 2.58
CA VAL A 456 -6.11 0.09 2.56
C VAL A 456 -7.12 -1.03 2.31
N MET A 457 -7.88 -1.37 3.34
CA MET A 457 -8.98 -2.32 3.27
C MET A 457 -10.29 -1.59 2.94
N PRO A 458 -11.12 -2.15 2.03
CA PRO A 458 -12.45 -1.61 1.78
C PRO A 458 -13.36 -1.77 3.01
N PRO A 459 -14.52 -1.08 3.06
CA PRO A 459 -15.53 -1.37 4.07
C PRO A 459 -15.91 -2.84 4.10
N THR A 460 -16.02 -3.41 5.30
CA THR A 460 -16.41 -4.81 5.56
C THR A 460 -17.72 -4.88 6.38
N PRO A 461 -18.90 -4.58 5.80
CA PRO A 461 -20.16 -4.53 6.54
C PRO A 461 -20.53 -5.81 7.29
N GLU A 462 -20.04 -6.96 6.81
CA GLU A 462 -20.14 -8.25 7.47
C GLU A 462 -19.53 -8.24 8.88
N THR A 463 -18.45 -7.48 9.10
CA THR A 463 -17.79 -7.31 10.41
C THR A 463 -18.37 -6.14 11.21
N GLY A 464 -19.39 -5.45 10.68
CA GLY A 464 -19.95 -4.22 11.27
C GLY A 464 -19.23 -2.94 10.84
N ASN A 465 -18.10 -3.03 10.15
CA ASN A 465 -17.38 -1.88 9.63
C ASN A 465 -18.02 -1.33 8.35
N HIS A 466 -18.23 -0.02 8.28
CA HIS A 466 -18.88 0.65 7.14
C HIS A 466 -17.99 1.67 6.43
N PHE A 467 -16.71 1.70 6.79
CA PHE A 467 -15.71 2.63 6.28
C PHE A 467 -14.50 1.85 5.77
N SER A 468 -13.75 2.38 4.80
CA SER A 468 -12.42 1.85 4.53
C SER A 468 -11.57 1.95 5.79
N SER A 469 -10.63 1.03 5.98
CA SER A 469 -9.66 1.08 7.08
C SER A 469 -8.24 0.96 6.52
N LEU A 470 -7.28 1.59 7.17
CA LEU A 470 -5.86 1.43 6.86
C LEU A 470 -5.28 0.47 7.89
N GLY A 471 -4.97 -0.77 7.52
CA GLY A 471 -4.46 -1.77 8.46
C GLY A 471 -3.00 -1.55 8.83
N THR A 472 -2.56 -2.06 9.98
CA THR A 472 -1.18 -1.94 10.49
C THR A 472 -0.14 -2.60 9.56
N GLY A 473 -0.54 -3.66 8.84
CA GLY A 473 0.25 -4.40 7.87
C GLY A 473 -0.56 -5.53 7.22
N MET A 474 -0.72 -5.55 5.89
CA MET A 474 -1.65 -6.45 5.17
C MET A 474 -1.28 -7.93 5.37
N ALA A 475 0.03 -8.24 5.48
CA ALA A 475 0.52 -9.60 5.73
C ALA A 475 0.72 -9.93 7.22
N SER A 476 0.44 -8.99 8.14
CA SER A 476 0.83 -9.11 9.54
C SER A 476 -0.11 -9.96 10.39
N LEU A 477 -1.31 -10.25 9.89
CA LEU A 477 -2.41 -10.89 10.64
C LEU A 477 -2.71 -10.20 11.98
N TYR A 478 -2.30 -8.93 12.13
CA TYR A 478 -2.52 -8.16 13.35
C TYR A 478 -4.02 -8.09 13.65
N ASP A 479 -4.40 -8.32 14.90
CA ASP A 479 -5.78 -8.58 15.32
C ASP A 479 -6.17 -7.87 16.63
N THR A 480 -5.35 -6.96 17.15
CA THR A 480 -5.61 -6.28 18.44
C THR A 480 -6.29 -4.90 18.29
N GLY A 481 -6.71 -4.53 17.08
CA GLY A 481 -7.55 -3.34 16.84
C GLY A 481 -8.99 -3.49 17.38
N THR A 482 -9.82 -2.47 17.18
CA THR A 482 -11.23 -2.55 17.60
C THR A 482 -11.94 -3.69 16.86
N ILE A 483 -12.81 -4.43 17.56
CA ILE A 483 -13.67 -5.48 16.98
C ILE A 483 -14.37 -4.95 15.72
N GLY A 484 -14.23 -5.69 14.61
CA GLY A 484 -14.76 -5.33 13.30
C GLY A 484 -13.73 -4.68 12.36
N VAL A 485 -12.65 -4.13 12.92
CA VAL A 485 -11.47 -3.57 12.21
C VAL A 485 -10.17 -3.94 12.95
N SER A 486 -10.09 -5.19 13.43
CA SER A 486 -9.00 -5.67 14.28
C SER A 486 -7.61 -5.56 13.63
N ASN A 487 -7.57 -5.50 12.30
CA ASN A 487 -6.37 -5.26 11.51
C ASN A 487 -5.81 -3.83 11.59
N SER A 488 -6.52 -2.90 12.23
CA SER A 488 -6.16 -1.48 12.35
C SER A 488 -5.93 -1.13 13.82
N ALA A 489 -4.67 -0.98 14.20
CA ALA A 489 -4.30 -0.28 15.44
C ALA A 489 -4.46 1.22 15.22
N SER A 490 -5.08 1.95 16.15
CA SER A 490 -5.40 3.35 15.87
C SER A 490 -4.12 4.18 15.67
N TRP A 491 -3.09 3.97 16.48
CA TRP A 491 -1.87 4.76 16.47
C TRP A 491 -1.04 4.56 15.18
N ASP A 492 -0.84 3.33 14.70
CA ASP A 492 -0.25 3.04 13.38
C ASP A 492 -1.02 3.69 12.24
N SER A 493 -2.32 3.42 12.19
CA SER A 493 -3.17 3.88 11.10
C SER A 493 -3.28 5.40 11.08
N LEU A 494 -3.28 6.07 12.24
CA LEU A 494 -3.28 7.53 12.34
C LEU A 494 -2.05 8.14 11.67
N LEU A 495 -0.86 7.56 11.86
CA LEU A 495 0.34 8.00 11.16
C LEU A 495 0.18 7.76 9.66
N GLY A 496 -0.20 6.56 9.23
CA GLY A 496 -0.37 6.25 7.81
C GLY A 496 -1.37 7.17 7.08
N ILE A 497 -2.45 7.58 7.75
CA ILE A 497 -3.42 8.56 7.24
C ILE A 497 -2.75 9.90 6.91
N GLN A 498 -1.80 10.36 7.74
CA GLN A 498 -1.14 11.66 7.59
C GLN A 498 -0.35 11.77 6.28
N GLN A 499 0.28 10.69 5.80
CA GLN A 499 0.89 10.66 4.47
C GLN A 499 -0.12 10.31 3.37
N LEU A 500 -0.95 9.27 3.57
CA LEU A 500 -1.88 8.76 2.54
C LEU A 500 -2.82 9.83 1.99
N VAL A 501 -3.22 10.82 2.80
CA VAL A 501 -4.15 11.88 2.39
C VAL A 501 -3.65 12.71 1.19
N HIS A 502 -2.34 12.77 0.98
CA HIS A 502 -1.75 13.43 -0.19
C HIS A 502 -2.04 12.71 -1.51
N VAL A 503 -2.34 11.42 -1.47
CA VAL A 503 -2.52 10.54 -2.63
C VAL A 503 -3.96 10.02 -2.75
N ASP A 504 -4.56 9.65 -1.63
CA ASP A 504 -5.93 9.13 -1.51
C ASP A 504 -6.69 9.75 -0.32
N PRO A 505 -7.14 11.01 -0.47
CA PRO A 505 -7.84 11.71 0.61
C PRO A 505 -9.18 11.08 0.99
N GLU A 506 -9.82 10.29 0.11
CA GLU A 506 -11.12 9.70 0.43
C GLU A 506 -10.97 8.54 1.40
N ASN A 507 -10.06 7.61 1.13
CA ASN A 507 -9.80 6.49 2.03
C ASN A 507 -9.17 6.97 3.35
N SER A 508 -8.26 7.94 3.31
CA SER A 508 -7.72 8.58 4.53
C SER A 508 -8.81 9.13 5.45
N TRP A 509 -9.77 9.88 4.92
CA TRP A 509 -10.88 10.36 5.74
C TRP A 509 -11.83 9.24 6.17
N GLN A 510 -12.10 8.23 5.33
CA GLN A 510 -12.98 7.12 5.71
C GLN A 510 -12.38 6.34 6.88
N THR A 511 -11.07 6.05 6.86
CA THR A 511 -10.39 5.40 7.98
C THR A 511 -10.55 6.21 9.26
N PHE A 512 -10.30 7.53 9.21
CA PHE A 512 -10.45 8.40 10.37
C PHE A 512 -11.91 8.48 10.88
N GLU A 513 -12.88 8.64 9.97
CA GLU A 513 -14.31 8.63 10.32
C GLU A 513 -14.76 7.29 10.92
N GLY A 514 -14.24 6.17 10.40
CA GLY A 514 -14.49 4.85 10.95
C GLY A 514 -13.97 4.70 12.38
N MET A 515 -12.76 5.16 12.67
CA MET A 515 -12.22 5.17 14.03
C MET A 515 -13.04 6.05 14.97
N MET A 516 -13.38 7.27 14.55
CA MET A 516 -14.17 8.18 15.38
C MET A 516 -15.58 7.65 15.65
N ALA A 517 -16.18 6.93 14.69
CA ALA A 517 -17.47 6.27 14.86
C ALA A 517 -17.45 5.11 15.88
N LEU A 518 -16.27 4.61 16.25
CA LEU A 518 -16.07 3.54 17.24
C LEU A 518 -15.79 4.08 18.65
N VAL A 519 -15.65 5.40 18.82
CA VAL A 519 -15.49 6.03 20.15
C VAL A 519 -16.79 5.87 20.94
N ALA A 520 -16.71 5.11 22.04
CA ALA A 520 -17.83 4.80 22.90
C ALA A 520 -18.38 6.05 23.63
N ASP A 521 -19.52 5.88 24.30
CA ASP A 521 -20.21 6.96 25.03
C ASP A 521 -19.37 7.50 26.20
N ASP A 522 -18.48 6.69 26.78
CA ASP A 522 -17.51 7.08 27.82
C ASP A 522 -16.22 7.68 27.25
N GLY A 523 -16.07 7.71 25.92
CA GLY A 523 -14.89 8.20 25.22
C GLY A 523 -13.82 7.15 24.93
N MET A 524 -13.98 5.91 25.39
CA MET A 524 -13.02 4.85 25.08
C MET A 524 -13.05 4.51 23.58
N LEU A 525 -11.87 4.34 23.00
CA LEU A 525 -11.69 3.64 21.73
C LEU A 525 -11.02 2.30 22.03
N ALA A 526 -11.71 1.19 21.74
CA ALA A 526 -11.23 -0.15 22.05
C ALA A 526 -10.05 -0.58 21.15
N GLY A 527 -9.31 -1.61 21.57
CA GLY A 527 -8.07 -2.05 20.92
C GLY A 527 -6.90 -1.13 21.27
N GLU A 528 -5.78 -1.26 20.55
CA GLU A 528 -4.61 -0.39 20.72
C GLU A 528 -4.89 1.03 20.23
N SER A 529 -5.46 1.83 21.13
CA SER A 529 -5.87 3.20 20.85
C SER A 529 -4.86 4.24 21.29
N LEU A 530 -3.91 3.94 22.18
CA LEU A 530 -2.87 4.86 22.62
C LEU A 530 -1.52 4.50 21.98
N PRO A 531 -0.59 5.46 21.80
CA PRO A 531 -0.62 6.87 22.20
C PRO A 531 -1.47 7.81 21.31
N SER A 532 -1.65 9.06 21.75
CA SER A 532 -2.53 10.04 21.08
C SER A 532 -1.89 10.74 19.87
N ARG A 533 -2.57 10.70 18.72
CA ARG A 533 -2.25 11.44 17.48
C ARG A 533 -3.50 11.90 16.72
N LYS A 534 -4.69 11.79 17.31
CA LYS A 534 -5.97 11.92 16.59
C LYS A 534 -6.20 13.36 16.13
N ALA A 535 -5.95 14.34 16.98
CA ALA A 535 -6.20 15.74 16.64
C ALA A 535 -5.21 16.24 15.59
N GLN A 536 -3.94 15.82 15.66
CA GLN A 536 -2.92 16.07 14.65
C GLN A 536 -3.35 15.49 13.29
N THR A 537 -3.75 14.21 13.26
CA THR A 537 -4.22 13.58 12.03
C THR A 537 -5.47 14.27 11.48
N ALA A 538 -6.44 14.64 12.32
CA ALA A 538 -7.63 15.40 11.91
C ALA A 538 -7.28 16.78 11.32
N TRP A 539 -6.30 17.47 11.91
CA TRP A 539 -5.81 18.75 11.43
C TRP A 539 -5.13 18.61 10.07
N ILE A 540 -4.25 17.62 9.90
CA ILE A 540 -3.58 17.33 8.62
C ILE A 540 -4.61 16.96 7.55
N LEU A 541 -5.57 16.08 7.84
CA LEU A 541 -6.68 15.75 6.94
C LEU A 541 -7.41 17.01 6.45
N TYR A 542 -7.73 17.92 7.36
CA TYR A 542 -8.35 19.19 7.00
C TYR A 542 -7.42 20.08 6.17
N GLN A 543 -6.17 20.27 6.57
CA GLN A 543 -5.23 21.15 5.86
C GLN A 543 -4.90 20.65 4.46
N VAL A 544 -4.86 19.34 4.27
CA VAL A 544 -4.61 18.73 2.94
C VAL A 544 -5.86 18.80 2.06
N THR A 545 -7.05 18.57 2.60
CA THR A 545 -8.29 18.43 1.79
C THR A 545 -9.15 19.69 1.72
N GLY A 546 -9.05 20.58 2.71
CA GLY A 546 -9.94 21.70 2.94
C GLY A 546 -11.36 21.31 3.39
N ASP A 547 -11.60 20.05 3.77
CA ASP A 547 -12.95 19.55 4.12
C ASP A 547 -13.34 19.83 5.57
N LYS A 548 -13.71 21.10 5.81
CA LYS A 548 -14.22 21.54 7.12
C LYS A 548 -15.52 20.82 7.53
N ASP A 549 -16.33 20.37 6.57
CA ASP A 549 -17.62 19.73 6.87
C ASP A 549 -17.39 18.32 7.47
N ARG A 550 -16.39 17.58 6.99
CA ARG A 550 -15.99 16.27 7.58
C ARG A 550 -15.31 16.43 8.92
N LEU A 551 -14.38 17.38 9.05
CA LEU A 551 -13.76 17.70 10.34
C LEU A 551 -14.80 18.02 11.42
N ALA A 552 -15.79 18.85 11.09
CA ALA A 552 -16.87 19.18 12.03
C ALA A 552 -17.77 17.99 12.37
N ALA A 553 -17.83 16.96 11.52
CA ALA A 553 -18.68 15.79 11.73
C ALA A 553 -18.07 14.78 12.71
N THR A 554 -16.74 14.77 12.86
CA THR A 554 -16.00 13.88 13.78
C THR A 554 -15.58 14.58 15.08
N TYR A 555 -15.80 15.89 15.18
CA TYR A 555 -15.29 16.72 16.29
C TYR A 555 -15.79 16.27 17.66
N ASP A 556 -17.08 15.99 17.83
CA ASP A 556 -17.65 15.61 19.13
C ASP A 556 -17.06 14.30 19.66
N ASP A 557 -16.79 13.34 18.77
CA ASP A 557 -16.19 12.04 19.11
C ASP A 557 -14.70 12.20 19.42
N LEU A 558 -13.97 13.00 18.63
CA LEU A 558 -12.57 13.35 18.89
C LEU A 558 -12.38 13.98 20.26
N ILE A 559 -13.17 14.99 20.60
CA ILE A 559 -13.06 15.71 21.88
C ILE A 559 -13.43 14.80 23.05
N ARG A 560 -14.43 13.93 22.89
CA ARG A 560 -14.80 12.95 23.89
C ARG A 560 -13.66 11.96 24.16
N HIS A 561 -12.98 11.51 23.10
CA HIS A 561 -11.85 10.62 23.23
C HIS A 561 -10.64 11.27 23.90
N LEU A 562 -10.25 12.49 23.51
CA LEU A 562 -9.11 13.21 24.12
C LEU A 562 -9.27 13.40 25.65
N ARG A 563 -10.50 13.62 26.13
CA ARG A 563 -10.81 13.69 27.56
C ARG A 563 -10.64 12.34 28.26
N TRP A 564 -11.05 11.26 27.58
CA TRP A 564 -10.84 9.90 28.09
C TRP A 564 -9.36 9.55 28.14
N GLU A 565 -8.57 9.93 27.13
CA GLU A 565 -7.12 9.70 27.12
C GLU A 565 -6.41 10.42 28.27
N GLU A 566 -6.83 11.64 28.64
CA GLU A 566 -6.30 12.35 29.80
C GLU A 566 -6.45 11.55 31.11
N GLU A 567 -7.52 10.77 31.25
CA GLU A 567 -7.78 9.94 32.43
C GLU A 567 -7.16 8.53 32.33
N ASN A 568 -6.64 8.14 31.16
CA ASN A 568 -6.19 6.78 30.87
C ASN A 568 -4.83 6.74 30.15
N MET A 569 -3.87 7.58 30.56
CA MET A 569 -2.50 7.64 30.02
C MET A 569 -1.64 6.42 30.42
N ARG A 570 -2.14 5.20 30.22
CA ARG A 570 -1.52 3.93 30.59
C ARG A 570 -1.59 2.91 29.47
N TRP A 571 -0.72 1.91 29.51
CA TRP A 571 -0.82 0.78 28.59
C TRP A 571 -2.08 -0.06 28.90
N MET A 572 -2.90 -0.32 27.89
CA MET A 572 -4.10 -1.16 27.98
C MET A 572 -4.05 -2.19 26.85
N SER A 573 -3.53 -3.38 27.13
CA SER A 573 -3.44 -4.47 26.14
C SER A 573 -3.50 -5.83 26.82
N THR A 574 -4.18 -6.79 26.20
CA THR A 574 -4.31 -8.21 26.58
C THR A 574 -4.42 -8.49 28.09
N ASP A 575 -3.27 -8.61 28.77
CA ASP A 575 -3.05 -9.03 30.15
C ASP A 575 -2.53 -7.90 31.06
N HIS A 576 -2.34 -6.69 30.53
CA HIS A 576 -1.89 -5.50 31.24
C HIS A 576 -2.91 -4.35 31.14
N ASP A 577 -3.47 -3.99 32.29
CA ASP A 577 -4.30 -2.79 32.49
C ASP A 577 -4.22 -2.42 33.98
N GLU A 578 -3.23 -1.61 34.34
CA GLU A 578 -3.01 -1.14 35.72
C GLU A 578 -3.59 0.27 35.90
N PRO A 579 -4.77 0.46 36.52
CA PRO A 579 -5.51 1.73 36.45
C PRO A 579 -4.81 2.97 37.02
N ASP A 580 -3.84 2.79 37.91
CA ASP A 580 -3.02 3.86 38.51
C ASP A 580 -1.64 4.03 37.85
N GLU A 581 -1.32 3.24 36.81
CA GLU A 581 -0.16 3.47 35.95
C GLU A 581 -0.35 4.79 35.18
N ILE A 582 0.71 5.57 35.06
CA ILE A 582 0.83 6.65 34.06
C ILE A 582 2.13 6.45 33.28
N ASP A 583 2.05 6.47 31.96
CA ASP A 583 3.19 6.39 31.04
C ASP A 583 3.58 7.78 30.51
N SER A 584 4.89 8.03 30.55
CA SER A 584 5.57 9.23 30.08
C SER A 584 5.25 9.54 28.63
N GLU A 585 5.35 8.56 27.74
CA GLU A 585 5.13 8.77 26.31
C GLU A 585 3.68 9.11 26.02
N PHE A 586 2.75 8.47 26.74
CA PHE A 586 1.31 8.69 26.56
C PHE A 586 0.93 10.11 26.99
N THR A 587 1.58 10.60 28.05
CA THR A 587 1.45 11.98 28.52
C THR A 587 2.02 12.99 27.52
N ALA A 588 3.22 12.72 26.98
CA ALA A 588 3.89 13.60 26.01
C ALA A 588 3.14 13.66 24.67
N SER A 589 2.67 12.52 24.16
CA SER A 589 1.86 12.42 22.96
C SER A 589 0.52 13.15 23.09
N LEU A 590 -0.21 12.96 24.21
CA LEU A 590 -1.43 13.72 24.47
C LEU A 590 -1.16 15.22 24.54
N TYR A 591 -0.13 15.65 25.28
CA TYR A 591 0.26 17.06 25.36
C TYR A 591 0.49 17.67 23.96
N TYR A 592 1.21 16.95 23.10
CA TYR A 592 1.47 17.39 21.74
C TYR A 592 0.18 17.48 20.91
N ASP A 593 -0.67 16.45 20.98
CA ASP A 593 -1.92 16.34 20.23
C ASP A 593 -2.93 17.46 20.59
N LEU A 594 -2.97 17.87 21.86
CA LEU A 594 -3.83 18.97 22.32
C LEU A 594 -3.52 20.31 21.63
N THR A 595 -2.31 20.51 21.10
CA THR A 595 -1.98 21.68 20.26
C THR A 595 -2.86 21.74 19.02
N PHE A 596 -3.19 20.58 18.45
CA PHE A 596 -4.04 20.49 17.27
C PHE A 596 -5.52 20.53 17.64
N ALA A 597 -5.90 20.01 18.81
CA ALA A 597 -7.25 20.17 19.35
C ALA A 597 -7.59 21.67 19.54
N GLU A 598 -6.63 22.48 20.00
CA GLU A 598 -6.74 23.94 20.07
C GLU A 598 -6.98 24.57 18.69
N LYS A 599 -6.16 24.20 17.68
CA LYS A 599 -6.30 24.69 16.29
C LYS A 599 -7.67 24.34 15.70
N ILE A 600 -8.12 23.09 15.87
CA ILE A 600 -9.42 22.63 15.38
C ILE A 600 -10.56 23.38 16.07
N SER A 601 -10.51 23.50 17.40
CA SER A 601 -11.53 24.20 18.18
C SER A 601 -11.63 25.68 17.77
N THR A 602 -10.49 26.35 17.56
CA THR A 602 -10.41 27.71 17.03
C THR A 602 -11.03 27.81 15.64
N LEU A 603 -10.71 26.88 14.74
CA LEU A 603 -11.26 26.84 13.38
C LEU A 603 -12.78 26.66 13.39
N LEU A 604 -13.32 25.82 14.27
CA LEU A 604 -14.74 25.53 14.37
C LEU A 604 -15.53 26.60 15.15
N GLY A 605 -14.84 27.45 15.92
CA GLY A 605 -15.43 28.53 16.71
C GLY A 605 -15.89 28.07 18.10
N GLU A 606 -15.22 27.07 18.66
CA GLU A 606 -15.50 26.45 19.96
C GLU A 606 -14.58 27.03 21.04
N ASP A 607 -14.72 28.34 21.30
CA ASP A 607 -13.80 29.12 22.17
C ASP A 607 -13.65 28.53 23.59
N ALA A 608 -14.69 27.88 24.11
CA ALA A 608 -14.64 27.22 25.42
C ALA A 608 -13.66 26.03 25.44
N HIS A 609 -13.66 25.23 24.37
CA HIS A 609 -12.73 24.11 24.24
C HIS A 609 -11.30 24.59 24.00
N VAL A 610 -11.09 25.73 23.31
CA VAL A 610 -9.76 26.36 23.19
C VAL A 610 -9.16 26.64 24.58
N ALA A 611 -9.93 27.29 25.45
CA ALA A 611 -9.48 27.59 26.81
C ALA A 611 -9.22 26.31 27.64
N GLU A 612 -10.08 25.30 27.49
CA GLU A 612 -9.90 23.98 28.11
C GLU A 612 -8.58 23.33 27.69
N TRP A 613 -8.28 23.23 26.39
CA TRP A 613 -7.06 22.57 25.92
C TRP A 613 -5.79 23.28 26.35
N VAL A 614 -5.77 24.62 26.33
CA VAL A 614 -4.65 25.40 26.85
C VAL A 614 -4.42 25.10 28.33
N GLN A 615 -5.49 25.07 29.13
CA GLN A 615 -5.41 24.75 30.55
C GLN A 615 -4.94 23.31 30.80
N THR A 616 -5.47 22.35 30.04
CA THR A 616 -5.09 20.94 30.13
C THR A 616 -3.63 20.73 29.77
N LYS A 617 -3.12 21.36 28.69
CA LYS A 617 -1.69 21.31 28.36
C LYS A 617 -0.83 21.82 29.51
N THR A 618 -1.16 22.97 30.08
CA THR A 618 -0.43 23.49 31.24
C THR A 618 -0.47 22.53 32.43
N ARG A 619 -1.63 21.92 32.72
CA ARG A 619 -1.76 20.91 33.77
C ARG A 619 -0.89 19.68 33.49
N LEU A 620 -0.92 19.14 32.27
CA LEU A 620 -0.11 17.98 31.89
C LEU A 620 1.39 18.26 32.02
N ALA A 621 1.87 19.44 31.64
CA ALA A 621 3.27 19.81 31.84
C ALA A 621 3.67 19.82 33.33
N ARG A 622 2.86 20.44 34.20
CA ARG A 622 3.12 20.48 35.65
C ARG A 622 3.02 19.10 36.30
N ASN A 623 2.07 18.28 35.86
CA ASN A 623 1.95 16.90 36.31
C ASN A 623 3.17 16.07 35.86
N TYR A 624 3.64 16.26 34.63
CA TYR A 624 4.81 15.56 34.11
C TYR A 624 6.07 15.87 34.95
N GLU A 625 6.25 17.14 35.35
CA GLU A 625 7.31 17.59 36.28
C GLU A 625 7.21 16.91 37.65
N GLU A 626 5.99 16.68 38.16
CA GLU A 626 5.77 15.97 39.42
C GLU A 626 6.02 14.46 39.30
N TRP A 627 5.67 13.89 38.16
CA TRP A 627 5.56 12.44 37.99
C TRP A 627 6.87 11.78 37.55
N PHE A 628 7.54 12.32 36.55
CA PHE A 628 8.58 11.57 35.83
C PHE A 628 10.03 11.93 36.20
N PHE A 629 10.22 12.68 37.29
CA PHE A 629 11.53 13.10 37.78
C PHE A 629 11.76 12.75 39.26
N PRO A 630 11.71 11.45 39.65
CA PRO A 630 11.88 11.02 41.04
C PRO A 630 13.30 11.28 41.54
N VAL A 631 13.45 11.59 42.82
CA VAL A 631 14.75 11.88 43.46
C VAL A 631 15.72 10.71 43.32
N ASP A 632 15.23 9.49 43.55
CA ASP A 632 16.02 8.25 43.40
C ASP A 632 16.37 7.92 41.95
N GLY A 633 15.65 8.48 40.95
CA GLY A 633 15.97 8.26 39.54
C GLY A 633 17.39 8.70 39.21
N ARG A 634 17.79 9.89 39.69
CA ARG A 634 19.12 10.45 39.42
C ARG A 634 20.26 9.67 40.05
N THR A 635 20.10 9.26 41.30
CA THR A 635 21.12 8.46 41.99
C THR A 635 21.29 7.08 41.34
N ARG A 636 20.26 6.60 40.64
CA ARG A 636 20.25 5.35 39.87
C ARG A 636 20.67 5.50 38.40
N GLY A 637 20.99 6.71 37.94
CA GLY A 637 21.42 6.98 36.55
C GLY A 637 20.29 7.20 35.54
N PHE A 638 19.06 7.38 36.01
CA PHE A 638 17.86 7.60 35.21
C PHE A 638 17.25 8.97 35.55
N PRO A 639 17.71 10.07 34.94
CA PRO A 639 17.25 11.41 35.28
C PRO A 639 15.76 11.63 34.95
N THR A 640 15.20 10.80 34.06
CA THR A 640 13.76 10.66 33.80
C THR A 640 13.36 9.19 33.81
N VAL A 641 12.09 8.91 34.09
CA VAL A 641 11.52 7.55 34.18
C VAL A 641 10.30 7.41 33.28
N GLN A 642 10.02 6.20 32.79
CA GLN A 642 8.93 5.96 31.84
C GLN A 642 7.58 5.86 32.54
N LYS A 643 7.49 5.07 33.62
CA LYS A 643 6.21 4.77 34.25
C LYS A 643 6.21 5.13 35.71
N ILE A 644 5.08 5.62 36.18
CA ILE A 644 4.79 5.75 37.60
C ILE A 644 3.46 5.12 37.96
N TYR A 645 3.32 4.77 39.23
CA TYR A 645 2.09 4.20 39.77
C TYR A 645 1.60 5.08 40.91
N LEU A 646 0.44 5.71 40.71
CA LEU A 646 -0.09 6.73 41.60
C LEU A 646 -0.52 6.17 42.96
N ASP A 647 -0.89 4.89 43.05
CA ASP A 647 -1.28 4.26 44.31
C ASP A 647 -0.06 3.93 45.20
N THR A 648 0.22 4.85 46.12
CA THR A 648 1.26 4.71 47.15
C THR A 648 1.03 3.58 48.17
N SER A 649 -0.18 3.01 48.22
CA SER A 649 -0.53 1.91 49.14
C SER A 649 -0.06 0.54 48.66
N ARG A 650 0.37 0.43 47.39
CA ARG A 650 0.93 -0.79 46.79
C ARG A 650 2.08 -1.35 47.62
N THR A 651 1.89 -2.58 48.12
CA THR A 651 2.90 -3.29 48.91
C THR A 651 3.86 -4.13 48.07
N SER A 652 3.54 -4.40 46.81
CA SER A 652 4.36 -5.17 45.86
C SER A 652 4.74 -4.32 44.65
N ALA A 653 5.94 -4.56 44.13
CA ALA A 653 6.39 -3.92 42.90
C ALA A 653 5.49 -4.33 41.71
N PRO A 654 5.09 -3.39 40.85
CA PRO A 654 4.45 -3.69 39.57
C PRO A 654 5.40 -4.43 38.62
N SER A 655 4.83 -4.93 37.51
CA SER A 655 5.64 -5.44 36.41
C SER A 655 6.41 -4.30 35.73
N GLY A 656 7.63 -4.57 35.27
CA GLY A 656 8.45 -3.55 34.64
C GLY A 656 9.91 -3.97 34.47
N ILE A 657 10.71 -3.08 33.88
CA ILE A 657 12.09 -3.32 33.51
C ILE A 657 13.02 -3.11 34.70
N ASN A 658 12.94 -1.94 35.32
CA ASN A 658 13.75 -1.59 36.49
C ASN A 658 12.89 -0.77 37.46
N VAL A 659 12.13 -1.52 38.26
CA VAL A 659 11.11 -1.00 39.15
C VAL A 659 11.70 -0.68 40.52
N PHE A 660 11.47 0.53 41.02
CA PHE A 660 11.88 0.96 42.34
C PHE A 660 10.80 1.82 43.01
N ARG A 661 10.87 1.93 44.33
CA ARG A 661 9.98 2.78 45.12
C ARG A 661 10.71 4.08 45.45
N ASP A 662 10.18 5.20 44.98
CA ASP A 662 10.76 6.51 45.27
C ASP A 662 10.58 6.85 46.76
N PRO A 663 11.66 7.08 47.53
CA PRO A 663 11.56 7.34 48.96
C PRO A 663 10.87 8.67 49.29
N VAL A 664 10.81 9.62 48.34
CA VAL A 664 10.18 10.93 48.58
C VAL A 664 8.67 10.86 48.38
N THR A 665 8.21 10.31 47.27
CA THR A 665 6.77 10.23 46.95
C THR A 665 6.11 8.96 47.48
N GLY A 666 6.86 7.90 47.77
CA GLY A 666 6.35 6.58 48.13
C GLY A 666 5.72 5.82 46.97
N ARG A 667 5.77 6.36 45.74
CA ARG A 667 5.24 5.75 44.51
C ARG A 667 6.17 4.67 43.99
N TRP A 668 5.60 3.68 43.30
CA TRP A 668 6.39 2.78 42.46
C TRP A 668 6.68 3.46 41.12
N THR A 669 7.85 3.18 40.58
CA THR A 669 8.38 3.79 39.38
C THR A 669 9.14 2.77 38.57
N ASP A 670 9.00 2.79 37.24
CA ASP A 670 9.85 2.03 36.32
C ASP A 670 10.68 3.00 35.48
N SER A 671 12.00 2.83 35.47
CA SER A 671 12.87 3.67 34.64
C SER A 671 12.58 3.51 33.14
N GLY A 672 12.10 2.34 32.73
CA GLY A 672 11.78 2.02 31.34
C GLY A 672 12.91 2.30 30.36
N HIS A 673 12.55 2.50 29.09
CA HIS A 673 13.49 2.86 28.02
C HIS A 673 13.57 4.37 27.78
N GLN A 674 14.74 4.84 27.37
CA GLN A 674 15.03 6.24 27.11
C GLN A 674 14.21 6.83 25.95
N PHE A 675 13.86 6.04 24.93
CA PHE A 675 13.16 6.59 23.76
C PHE A 675 11.74 7.02 24.11
N TYR A 676 11.05 6.30 25.00
CA TYR A 676 9.73 6.69 25.52
C TYR A 676 9.79 8.01 26.29
N THR A 677 10.81 8.21 27.13
CA THR A 677 10.94 9.46 27.90
C THR A 677 11.51 10.63 27.09
N SER A 678 12.23 10.36 26.01
CA SER A 678 12.77 11.38 25.11
C SER A 678 11.68 12.09 24.28
N THR A 679 10.50 11.49 24.15
CA THR A 679 9.36 12.11 23.47
C THR A 679 8.92 13.42 24.12
N ALA A 680 9.13 13.58 25.44
CA ALA A 680 8.79 14.80 26.17
C ALA A 680 9.55 16.06 25.74
N MET A 681 10.54 15.95 24.85
CA MET A 681 11.17 17.11 24.20
C MET A 681 10.17 18.00 23.44
N VAL A 682 8.99 17.48 23.08
CA VAL A 682 7.90 18.27 22.45
C VAL A 682 7.09 19.12 23.44
N MET A 683 7.30 18.94 24.74
CA MET A 683 6.53 19.65 25.77
C MET A 683 7.13 21.03 26.05
N ASP A 684 6.69 22.04 25.28
CA ASP A 684 7.19 23.41 25.31
C ASP A 684 6.92 24.19 26.61
N GLN A 685 6.13 23.64 27.54
CA GLN A 685 5.84 24.25 28.86
C GLN A 685 6.57 23.58 30.03
N LEU A 686 7.38 22.54 29.78
CA LEU A 686 8.30 22.00 30.80
C LEU A 686 9.32 23.07 31.19
N ALA A 687 9.61 23.16 32.48
CA ALA A 687 10.67 24.02 32.98
C ALA A 687 12.04 23.60 32.41
N ASP A 688 12.93 24.59 32.26
CA ASP A 688 14.24 24.41 31.60
C ASP A 688 15.10 23.34 32.28
N GLU A 689 14.97 23.20 33.61
CA GLU A 689 15.71 22.24 34.41
C GLU A 689 15.28 20.79 34.09
N GLU A 690 13.98 20.51 34.14
CA GLU A 690 13.37 19.22 33.81
C GLU A 690 13.60 18.84 32.34
N MET A 691 13.48 19.81 31.43
CA MET A 691 13.80 19.62 30.02
C MET A 691 15.29 19.28 29.83
N GLY A 692 16.18 19.87 30.63
CA GLY A 692 17.59 19.51 30.68
C GLY A 692 17.81 18.03 31.01
N TRP A 693 17.02 17.47 31.92
CA TRP A 693 17.07 16.03 32.28
C TRP A 693 16.50 15.11 31.20
N VAL A 694 15.45 15.53 30.49
CA VAL A 694 14.96 14.80 29.31
C VAL A 694 16.08 14.71 28.26
N VAL A 695 16.76 15.82 27.97
CA VAL A 695 17.90 15.83 27.04
C VAL A 695 19.08 15.01 27.57
N GLU A 696 19.36 15.06 28.87
CA GLU A 696 20.39 14.22 29.48
C GLU A 696 20.10 12.74 29.24
N ARG A 697 18.85 12.29 29.45
CA ARG A 697 18.42 10.91 29.20
C ARG A 697 18.59 10.50 27.73
N PHE A 698 18.22 11.37 26.78
CA PHE A 698 18.42 11.16 25.35
C PHE A 698 19.92 10.97 25.01
N MET A 699 20.78 11.83 25.57
CA MET A 699 22.23 11.82 25.31
C MET A 699 22.96 10.60 25.89
N GLN A 700 22.33 9.82 26.77
CA GLN A 700 22.92 8.57 27.28
C GLN A 700 23.07 7.49 26.19
N GLU A 701 22.22 7.51 25.15
CA GLU A 701 22.28 6.54 24.06
C GLU A 701 22.60 7.17 22.70
N TYR A 702 22.35 8.46 22.51
CA TYR A 702 22.68 9.15 21.26
C TYR A 702 24.18 9.05 20.92
N ASP A 703 24.48 8.42 19.79
CA ASP A 703 25.80 8.32 19.19
C ASP A 703 25.69 8.36 17.65
N PRO A 704 26.12 9.44 16.99
CA PRO A 704 26.00 9.58 15.53
C PRO A 704 26.77 8.52 14.74
N ASN A 705 27.72 7.81 15.38
CA ASN A 705 28.54 6.78 14.75
C ASN A 705 27.99 5.37 14.92
N ARG A 706 26.76 5.22 15.41
CA ARG A 706 26.04 3.93 15.56
C ARG A 706 24.84 3.83 14.61
N GLN A 707 24.29 2.63 14.51
CA GLN A 707 23.01 2.43 13.81
C GLN A 707 21.92 3.27 14.50
N PHE A 708 21.05 3.90 13.71
CA PHE A 708 19.99 4.80 14.17
C PHE A 708 20.47 5.91 15.12
N ALA A 709 21.73 6.36 14.93
CA ALA A 709 22.40 7.30 15.82
C ALA A 709 22.39 6.86 17.30
N GLY A 710 22.47 5.55 17.57
CA GLY A 710 22.55 4.98 18.93
C GLY A 710 21.20 4.78 19.61
N LEU A 711 20.10 5.25 19.00
CA LEU A 711 18.78 5.33 19.63
C LEU A 711 17.91 4.09 19.40
N ALA A 712 18.45 3.05 18.75
CA ALA A 712 17.76 1.77 18.54
C ALA A 712 18.45 0.62 19.29
N ARG A 713 19.22 0.90 20.35
CA ARG A 713 19.94 -0.14 21.10
C ARG A 713 19.01 -1.25 21.61
N VAL A 714 17.81 -0.88 22.03
CA VAL A 714 16.78 -1.82 22.50
C VAL A 714 15.53 -1.81 21.64
N ALA A 715 15.11 -0.65 21.15
CA ALA A 715 13.99 -0.50 20.23
C ALA A 715 13.97 0.94 19.71
N GLN A 716 13.54 1.11 18.46
CA GLN A 716 13.05 2.36 17.92
C GLN A 716 11.77 2.09 17.15
N LYS A 717 10.72 2.85 17.45
CA LYS A 717 9.45 2.88 16.70
C LYS A 717 9.20 4.26 16.11
N ALA A 718 8.35 4.33 15.09
CA ALA A 718 8.06 5.56 14.37
C ALA A 718 7.49 6.70 15.23
N PRO A 719 6.42 6.52 16.03
CA PRO A 719 5.80 7.64 16.75
C PRO A 719 6.76 8.31 17.74
N ASP A 720 7.58 7.51 18.42
CA ASP A 720 8.61 8.01 19.34
C ASP A 720 9.72 8.75 18.59
N ALA A 721 10.24 8.16 17.51
CA ALA A 721 11.28 8.76 16.68
C ALA A 721 10.82 10.09 16.06
N GLN A 722 9.56 10.17 15.66
CA GLN A 722 8.92 11.38 15.18
C GLN A 722 8.87 12.46 16.27
N LEU A 723 8.36 12.16 17.48
CA LEU A 723 8.35 13.15 18.57
C LEU A 723 9.76 13.59 18.96
N MET A 724 10.72 12.67 19.03
CA MET A 724 12.12 13.03 19.29
C MET A 724 12.63 14.02 18.22
N THR A 725 12.36 13.76 16.95
CA THR A 725 12.75 14.64 15.84
C THR A 725 12.06 16.00 15.95
N TYR A 726 10.76 16.05 16.22
CA TYR A 726 10.01 17.30 16.37
C TYR A 726 10.49 18.12 17.58
N GLY A 727 10.82 17.45 18.68
CA GLY A 727 11.37 18.07 19.88
C GLY A 727 12.73 18.71 19.59
N LEU A 728 13.64 17.97 18.95
CA LEU A 728 14.94 18.49 18.52
C LEU A 728 14.77 19.70 17.58
N ILE A 729 13.87 19.62 16.59
CA ILE A 729 13.61 20.72 15.67
C ILE A 729 13.06 21.95 16.40
N SER A 730 12.03 21.76 17.23
CA SER A 730 11.34 22.87 17.89
C SER A 730 12.21 23.58 18.93
N ARG A 731 13.25 22.88 19.43
CA ARG A 731 14.27 23.42 20.33
C ARG A 731 15.50 24.00 19.61
N GLY A 732 15.57 23.89 18.28
CA GLY A 732 16.70 24.37 17.48
C GLY A 732 17.93 23.44 17.45
N ASP A 733 17.82 22.22 17.96
CA ASP A 733 18.87 21.17 17.94
C ASP A 733 18.97 20.47 16.56
N LEU A 734 19.11 21.27 15.50
CA LEU A 734 18.92 20.80 14.11
C LEU A 734 20.04 19.91 13.60
N GLU A 735 21.25 20.04 14.15
CA GLU A 735 22.35 19.12 13.85
C GLU A 735 22.01 17.68 14.28
N LYS A 736 21.44 17.52 15.48
CA LYS A 736 21.03 16.20 15.98
C LYS A 736 19.81 15.69 15.23
N ALA A 737 18.82 16.56 14.97
CA ALA A 737 17.66 16.19 14.15
C ALA A 737 18.10 15.67 12.78
N ARG A 738 18.97 16.40 12.07
CA ARG A 738 19.53 15.98 10.78
C ARG A 738 20.27 14.66 10.86
N THR A 739 21.13 14.50 11.86
CA THR A 739 21.91 13.27 12.01
C THR A 739 20.98 12.08 12.25
N PHE A 740 19.99 12.23 13.12
CA PHE A 740 19.03 11.19 13.45
C PHE A 740 18.10 10.84 12.27
N THR A 741 17.58 11.82 11.53
CA THR A 741 16.74 11.57 10.35
C THR A 741 17.52 10.82 9.27
N ASN A 742 18.76 11.23 8.98
CA ASN A 742 19.61 10.59 7.97
C ASN A 742 20.04 9.18 8.41
N ALA A 743 20.39 8.99 9.70
CA ALA A 743 20.74 7.66 10.21
C ALA A 743 19.54 6.71 10.16
N THR A 744 18.34 7.21 10.49
CA THR A 744 17.10 6.43 10.41
C THR A 744 16.76 6.03 8.97
N ILE A 745 16.92 6.94 7.99
CA ILE A 745 16.76 6.59 6.55
C ILE A 745 17.75 5.51 6.15
N ARG A 746 19.04 5.72 6.43
CA ARG A 746 20.11 4.76 6.10
C ARG A 746 19.80 3.37 6.65
N ASP A 747 19.52 3.28 7.94
CA ASP A 747 19.43 1.99 8.62
C ASP A 747 18.08 1.29 8.38
N THR A 748 17.02 2.04 8.11
CA THR A 748 15.76 1.48 7.57
C THR A 748 16.02 0.81 6.22
N VAL A 749 16.74 1.48 5.30
CA VAL A 749 17.09 0.90 3.99
C VAL A 749 18.02 -0.31 4.12
N ARG A 750 19.01 -0.25 5.01
CA ARG A 750 19.89 -1.40 5.29
C ARG A 750 19.16 -2.59 5.87
N SER A 751 18.10 -2.38 6.65
CA SER A 751 17.29 -3.46 7.20
C SER A 751 16.53 -4.25 6.13
N GLN A 752 16.28 -3.64 4.96
CA GLN A 752 15.45 -4.17 3.87
C GLN A 752 13.98 -4.44 4.24
N TRP A 753 13.53 -3.97 5.41
CA TRP A 753 12.18 -4.18 5.92
C TRP A 753 11.53 -2.86 6.35
N PHE A 754 10.22 -2.76 6.14
CA PHE A 754 9.38 -1.86 6.93
C PHE A 754 8.94 -2.61 8.19
N ALA A 755 9.33 -2.14 9.37
CA ALA A 755 9.08 -2.84 10.61
C ALA A 755 8.45 -1.93 11.65
N GLU A 756 7.72 -2.54 12.57
CA GLU A 756 7.18 -1.86 13.73
C GLU A 756 8.32 -1.40 14.66
N VAL A 757 9.30 -2.28 14.87
CA VAL A 757 10.42 -2.05 15.79
C VAL A 757 11.75 -2.34 15.11
N TYR A 758 12.65 -1.38 15.18
CA TYR A 758 14.04 -1.49 14.74
C TYR A 758 14.99 -1.63 15.93
N HIS A 759 16.06 -2.41 15.72
CA HIS A 759 17.10 -2.68 16.71
C HIS A 759 18.48 -2.58 16.07
N GLU A 760 19.45 -2.13 16.85
CA GLU A 760 20.85 -2.24 16.45
C GLU A 760 21.31 -3.71 16.38
N ALA A 761 22.18 -4.00 15.42
CA ALA A 761 22.77 -5.32 15.25
C ALA A 761 23.89 -5.60 16.27
N GLY A 762 24.50 -4.56 16.82
CA GLY A 762 25.63 -4.60 17.75
C GLY A 762 26.01 -3.20 18.24
N SER A 763 27.19 -3.06 18.85
CA SER A 763 27.68 -1.76 19.37
C SER A 763 28.41 -0.89 18.34
N THR A 764 28.42 -1.31 17.07
CA THR A 764 29.08 -0.62 15.95
C THR A 764 28.10 -0.47 14.79
N ARG A 765 28.48 0.24 13.71
CA ARG A 765 27.68 0.33 12.47
C ARG A 765 27.74 -0.92 11.58
N GLU A 766 28.50 -1.94 11.98
CA GLU A 766 28.66 -3.17 11.21
C GLU A 766 27.40 -4.06 11.29
N GLY A 767 27.14 -4.82 10.24
CA GLY A 767 26.00 -5.74 10.15
C GLY A 767 24.68 -5.10 9.71
N THR A 768 23.66 -5.93 9.55
CA THR A 768 22.31 -5.51 9.14
C THR A 768 21.45 -5.23 10.37
N PRO A 769 20.82 -4.05 10.50
CA PRO A 769 19.91 -3.77 11.60
C PRO A 769 18.84 -4.84 11.76
N ARG A 770 18.49 -5.18 13.01
CA ARG A 770 17.48 -6.20 13.29
C ARG A 770 16.11 -5.55 13.38
N VAL A 771 15.08 -6.33 13.06
CA VAL A 771 13.70 -5.89 13.08
C VAL A 771 12.85 -6.86 13.89
N SER A 772 11.84 -6.35 14.60
CA SER A 772 10.85 -7.15 15.34
C SER A 772 9.45 -6.58 15.18
N GLY A 773 8.44 -7.26 15.76
CA GLY A 773 7.04 -6.86 15.63
C GLY A 773 6.49 -7.05 14.21
N VAL A 774 5.46 -6.25 13.88
CA VAL A 774 4.75 -6.30 12.60
C VAL A 774 5.69 -5.95 11.42
N ARG A 775 5.67 -6.80 10.37
CA ARG A 775 6.50 -6.68 9.16
C ARG A 775 5.75 -7.24 7.92
N PRO A 776 5.50 -6.46 6.86
CA PRO A 776 5.71 -5.02 6.77
C PRO A 776 4.79 -4.24 7.73
N SER A 777 5.28 -3.15 8.32
CA SER A 777 4.50 -2.24 9.19
C SER A 777 4.43 -0.82 8.62
N ILE A 778 3.28 -0.17 8.84
CA ILE A 778 3.09 1.25 8.55
C ILE A 778 4.12 2.14 9.26
N PHE A 779 4.61 1.79 10.45
CA PHE A 779 5.62 2.60 11.14
C PHE A 779 6.90 2.80 10.35
N GLY A 780 7.50 1.71 9.85
CA GLY A 780 8.70 1.81 9.02
C GLY A 780 8.46 2.66 7.77
N ILE A 781 7.25 2.57 7.20
CA ILE A 781 6.87 3.33 6.00
C ILE A 781 6.76 4.82 6.30
N THR A 782 5.98 5.20 7.32
CA THR A 782 5.68 6.60 7.63
C THR A 782 6.90 7.35 8.12
N ASN A 783 7.72 6.72 8.96
CA ASN A 783 8.96 7.32 9.45
C ASN A 783 9.96 7.54 8.31
N LEU A 784 10.08 6.60 7.37
CA LEU A 784 10.95 6.77 6.20
C LEU A 784 10.48 7.93 5.31
N ILE A 785 9.18 7.95 4.94
CA ILE A 785 8.60 8.99 4.09
C ILE A 785 8.79 10.38 4.72
N GLU A 786 8.48 10.51 6.00
CA GLU A 786 8.56 11.79 6.68
C GLU A 786 9.99 12.29 6.84
N ASN A 787 10.95 11.43 7.20
CA ASN A 787 12.36 11.83 7.28
C ASN A 787 12.89 12.29 5.92
N ILE A 788 12.46 11.66 4.81
CA ILE A 788 12.79 12.11 3.47
C ILE A 788 12.16 13.48 3.17
N TRP A 789 10.91 13.71 3.57
CA TRP A 789 10.24 15.00 3.39
C TRP A 789 10.90 16.12 4.21
N LEU A 790 11.29 15.85 5.46
CA LEU A 790 12.04 16.78 6.30
C LEU A 790 13.39 17.14 5.66
N ASN A 791 14.11 16.16 5.12
CA ASN A 791 15.37 16.41 4.39
C ASN A 791 15.16 17.21 3.09
N ASN A 792 13.99 17.09 2.45
CA ASN A 792 13.60 17.86 1.26
C ASN A 792 12.84 19.15 1.60
N GLY A 793 12.81 19.53 2.88
CA GLY A 793 12.36 20.83 3.35
C GLY A 793 10.86 21.02 3.57
N TYR A 794 10.09 19.93 3.66
CA TYR A 794 8.68 19.98 4.02
C TYR A 794 8.43 19.46 5.43
N ARG A 795 7.72 20.25 6.25
CA ARG A 795 7.41 19.94 7.65
C ARG A 795 5.94 19.55 7.81
N MET A 796 5.63 18.29 7.52
CA MET A 796 4.25 17.77 7.47
C MET A 796 3.59 17.66 8.86
N ASP A 797 4.36 17.39 9.91
CA ASP A 797 3.87 17.18 11.28
C ASP A 797 3.00 18.32 11.81
N LEU A 798 3.28 19.56 11.40
CA LEU A 798 2.52 20.73 11.83
C LEU A 798 1.12 20.81 11.19
N GLY A 799 0.88 20.06 10.10
CA GLY A 799 -0.30 20.10 9.23
C GLY A 799 -0.48 21.40 8.45
N ASP A 800 -0.04 22.54 9.00
CA ASP A 800 0.06 23.79 8.29
C ASP A 800 1.12 23.71 7.18
N LEU A 801 0.97 24.54 6.14
CA LEU A 801 2.00 24.64 5.12
C LEU A 801 3.26 25.27 5.75
N SER A 802 4.25 24.42 6.02
CA SER A 802 5.48 24.78 6.68
C SER A 802 6.70 24.16 5.98
N ALA A 803 7.74 24.98 5.84
CA ALA A 803 9.03 24.60 5.29
C ALA A 803 10.08 24.49 6.39
N ILE A 804 11.11 23.67 6.18
CA ILE A 804 12.25 23.53 7.09
C ILE A 804 13.56 23.43 6.30
N ARG A 805 14.66 23.94 6.86
CA ARG A 805 16.01 23.66 6.33
C ARG A 805 16.90 23.21 7.48
N LEU A 806 17.12 21.90 7.57
CA LEU A 806 17.92 21.30 8.66
C LEU A 806 19.39 21.75 8.63
N SER A 807 19.94 22.07 7.45
CA SER A 807 21.27 22.69 7.31
C SER A 807 21.52 23.26 5.92
N ASP A 808 22.60 24.03 5.76
CA ASP A 808 23.03 24.69 4.51
C ASP A 808 23.23 23.72 3.34
N SER A 809 23.59 22.46 3.62
CA SER A 809 23.80 21.45 2.57
C SER A 809 22.51 20.78 2.09
N MET A 810 21.40 20.95 2.81
CA MET A 810 20.12 20.35 2.42
C MET A 810 19.54 21.13 1.25
N GLN A 811 19.38 20.43 0.14
CA GLN A 811 18.83 20.95 -1.11
C GLN A 811 17.62 20.08 -1.51
N GLY A 812 17.00 20.41 -2.64
CA GLY A 812 15.90 19.62 -3.19
C GLY A 812 14.55 20.25 -2.91
N GLY A 813 13.54 19.40 -2.69
CA GLY A 813 12.16 19.82 -2.68
C GLY A 813 11.22 18.63 -2.78
N VAL A 814 9.92 18.87 -2.61
CA VAL A 814 8.90 17.84 -2.78
C VAL A 814 7.82 18.36 -3.72
N THR A 815 7.63 17.67 -4.83
CA THR A 815 6.58 18.00 -5.80
C THR A 815 5.33 17.17 -5.55
N GLY A 816 4.17 17.66 -5.98
CA GLY A 816 2.92 16.92 -5.93
C GLY A 816 2.26 16.84 -4.56
N LEU A 817 2.71 17.63 -3.57
CA LEU A 817 2.04 17.77 -2.28
C LEU A 817 0.65 18.39 -2.43
N MET A 818 -0.16 18.30 -1.38
CA MET A 818 -1.57 18.71 -1.39
C MET A 818 -1.83 19.65 -0.22
N ASN A 819 -2.46 20.79 -0.48
CA ASN A 819 -2.93 21.74 0.52
C ASN A 819 -4.29 22.30 0.07
N MET A 820 -5.27 22.28 0.98
CA MET A 820 -6.63 22.78 0.77
C MET A 820 -7.29 22.25 -0.50
N GLY A 821 -7.04 20.96 -0.81
CA GLY A 821 -7.55 20.25 -1.97
C GLY A 821 -6.91 20.66 -3.31
N GLN A 822 -5.76 21.34 -3.28
CA GLN A 822 -4.99 21.75 -4.46
C GLN A 822 -3.54 21.23 -4.37
N ARG A 823 -2.95 20.89 -5.52
CA ARG A 823 -1.53 20.50 -5.58
C ARG A 823 -0.62 21.70 -5.41
N PHE A 824 0.49 21.53 -4.71
CA PHE A 824 1.59 22.47 -4.66
C PHE A 824 2.92 21.73 -4.63
N ASP A 825 3.97 22.44 -5.01
CA ASP A 825 5.35 21.97 -4.94
C ASP A 825 6.13 22.90 -4.00
N ILE A 826 7.12 22.34 -3.30
CA ILE A 826 8.08 23.09 -2.48
C ILE A 826 9.49 22.82 -2.98
N ASP A 827 10.28 23.86 -3.20
CA ASP A 827 11.67 23.79 -3.66
C ASP A 827 12.58 24.62 -2.75
N LEU A 828 13.62 24.02 -2.19
CA LEU A 828 14.65 24.72 -1.41
C LEU A 828 15.58 25.51 -2.35
N THR A 829 15.72 26.81 -2.10
CA THR A 829 16.58 27.75 -2.82
C THR A 829 17.48 28.52 -1.85
N ASP A 830 18.51 29.22 -2.33
CA ASP A 830 19.38 30.03 -1.44
C ASP A 830 18.59 31.02 -0.57
N ASP A 831 17.50 31.59 -1.10
CA ASP A 831 16.65 32.59 -0.43
C ASP A 831 15.59 31.99 0.52
N GLY A 832 15.29 30.70 0.40
CA GLY A 832 14.33 30.01 1.27
C GLY A 832 13.63 28.82 0.64
N ALA A 833 12.32 28.69 0.83
CA ALA A 833 11.51 27.64 0.19
C ALA A 833 10.50 28.23 -0.80
N LEU A 834 10.71 28.00 -2.09
CA LEU A 834 9.81 28.41 -3.16
C LEU A 834 8.59 27.49 -3.18
N LEU A 835 7.40 28.10 -3.27
CA LEU A 835 6.13 27.40 -3.40
C LEU A 835 5.58 27.62 -4.81
N SER A 836 5.17 26.54 -5.47
CA SER A 836 4.57 26.62 -6.80
C SER A 836 3.31 25.76 -6.95
N GLY A 837 2.62 25.89 -8.09
CA GLY A 837 1.37 25.19 -8.38
C GLY A 837 0.10 25.86 -7.83
N PRO A 838 -1.09 25.29 -8.13
CA PRO A 838 -2.39 25.90 -7.79
C PRO A 838 -2.62 26.12 -6.28
N GLY A 839 -2.04 25.29 -5.41
CA GLY A 839 -2.12 25.44 -3.96
C GLY A 839 -1.39 26.69 -3.47
N ALA A 840 -0.16 26.92 -3.96
CA ALA A 840 0.64 28.12 -3.68
C ALA A 840 -0.09 29.41 -4.12
N ASP A 841 -0.67 29.42 -5.33
CA ASP A 841 -1.46 30.54 -5.84
C ASP A 841 -2.72 30.82 -4.97
N ASN A 842 -3.33 29.77 -4.40
CA ASN A 842 -4.52 29.91 -3.56
C ASN A 842 -4.21 30.52 -2.19
N VAL A 843 -3.06 30.19 -1.60
CA VAL A 843 -2.60 30.80 -0.34
C VAL A 843 -1.96 32.18 -0.55
N GLY A 844 -1.67 32.54 -1.81
CA GLY A 844 -1.04 33.81 -2.15
C GLY A 844 0.42 33.90 -1.71
N CYS A 845 1.09 32.75 -1.59
CA CYS A 845 2.47 32.65 -1.13
C CYS A 845 3.34 31.94 -2.16
N ARG A 846 4.50 32.51 -2.45
CA ARG A 846 5.47 31.94 -3.42
C ARG A 846 6.85 31.71 -2.86
N LEU A 847 7.24 32.39 -1.80
CA LEU A 847 8.53 32.17 -1.14
C LEU A 847 8.33 32.29 0.36
N LEU A 848 8.71 31.24 1.08
CA LEU A 848 8.87 31.28 2.53
C LEU A 848 10.33 31.63 2.81
N LEU A 849 10.58 32.75 3.50
CA LEU A 849 11.94 33.08 3.94
C LEU A 849 12.40 32.00 4.90
N LEU A 850 13.52 31.38 4.58
CA LEU A 850 14.01 30.25 5.32
C LEU A 850 15.53 30.28 5.29
N THR A 851 16.14 30.69 6.39
CA THR A 851 17.59 30.50 6.53
C THR A 851 17.88 29.05 6.93
N PRO A 852 19.11 28.57 6.72
CA PRO A 852 19.50 27.31 7.32
C PRO A 852 19.27 27.33 8.82
N GLY A 853 18.79 26.22 9.36
CA GLY A 853 18.54 26.09 10.77
C GLY A 853 17.16 26.62 11.22
N GLN A 854 16.18 26.77 10.33
CA GLN A 854 14.87 27.33 10.68
C GLN A 854 13.70 26.50 10.14
N THR A 855 12.53 26.71 10.75
CA THR A 855 11.21 26.38 10.20
C THR A 855 10.53 27.69 9.81
N ALA A 856 9.84 27.73 8.67
CA ALA A 856 9.09 28.88 8.21
C ALA A 856 7.66 28.48 7.82
N GLY A 857 6.67 29.30 8.17
CA GLY A 857 5.26 29.10 7.84
C GLY A 857 4.70 30.20 6.95
N LEU A 858 3.40 30.17 6.65
CA LEU A 858 2.74 31.18 5.81
C LEU A 858 2.81 32.63 6.34
N ASP A 859 3.23 32.83 7.58
CA ASP A 859 3.49 34.15 8.16
C ASP A 859 4.86 34.73 7.76
N ASP A 860 5.81 33.87 7.38
CA ASP A 860 7.14 34.23 6.85
C ASP A 860 7.14 34.42 5.33
N CYS A 861 5.95 34.52 4.74
CA CYS A 861 5.78 34.56 3.30
C CYS A 861 6.17 35.92 2.71
N VAL A 862 7.10 35.90 1.75
CA VAL A 862 7.43 37.07 0.92
C VAL A 862 6.34 37.32 -0.11
N GLY A 863 5.97 38.59 -0.31
CA GLY A 863 5.05 38.97 -1.36
C GLY A 863 3.56 38.84 -1.01
N LYS A 864 3.20 38.22 0.13
CA LYS A 864 1.81 38.07 0.60
C LYS A 864 1.08 39.42 0.74
N GLU A 865 1.82 40.45 1.14
CA GLU A 865 1.33 41.82 1.34
C GLU A 865 1.73 42.79 0.20
N ALA A 866 2.19 42.24 -0.93
CA ALA A 866 2.64 43.01 -2.08
C ALA A 866 1.50 43.90 -2.61
N ARG A 867 1.79 45.19 -2.73
CA ARG A 867 0.85 46.19 -3.20
C ARG A 867 1.55 47.20 -4.11
N ILE A 868 0.84 47.63 -5.14
CA ILE A 868 1.26 48.72 -6.01
C ILE A 868 0.27 49.86 -5.99
N THR A 869 0.80 51.07 -6.09
CA THR A 869 0.06 52.32 -6.17
C THR A 869 0.54 53.12 -7.37
N VAL A 870 -0.36 53.92 -7.92
CA VAL A 870 -0.07 54.89 -8.98
C VAL A 870 -0.61 56.25 -8.53
N PRO A 871 0.02 57.37 -8.95
CA PRO A 871 -0.43 58.72 -8.58
C PRO A 871 -1.88 59.01 -8.98
N SER A 872 -2.32 58.44 -10.11
CA SER A 872 -3.70 58.50 -10.59
C SER A 872 -4.07 57.17 -11.23
N THR A 873 -5.26 56.69 -10.91
CA THR A 873 -5.86 55.54 -11.63
C THR A 873 -6.58 55.99 -12.91
N GLU A 874 -6.71 57.29 -13.16
CA GLU A 874 -7.17 57.85 -14.44
C GLU A 874 -5.96 58.36 -15.23
N VAL A 875 -5.66 57.71 -16.35
CA VAL A 875 -4.45 57.94 -17.17
C VAL A 875 -4.83 58.04 -18.65
N LYS A 876 -3.98 58.61 -19.50
CA LYS A 876 -4.20 58.71 -20.95
C LYS A 876 -3.24 57.79 -21.73
N PRO A 877 -3.61 57.39 -22.96
CA PRO A 877 -2.70 56.72 -23.87
C PRO A 877 -1.41 57.51 -24.06
N GLY A 878 -0.26 56.89 -23.81
CA GLY A 878 1.06 57.51 -23.91
C GLY A 878 1.54 58.23 -22.64
N ASP A 879 0.73 58.31 -21.58
CA ASP A 879 1.20 58.86 -20.30
C ASP A 879 2.32 57.99 -19.72
N ALA A 880 3.37 58.62 -19.20
CA ALA A 880 4.33 57.99 -18.31
C ALA A 880 3.76 57.98 -16.89
N VAL A 881 3.48 56.79 -16.36
CA VAL A 881 2.88 56.60 -15.05
C VAL A 881 3.94 56.02 -14.12
N THR A 882 4.26 56.76 -13.05
CA THR A 882 5.07 56.22 -11.96
C THR A 882 4.29 55.16 -11.21
N VAL A 883 4.87 53.99 -11.04
CA VAL A 883 4.33 52.87 -10.27
C VAL A 883 5.22 52.69 -9.06
N THR A 884 4.65 52.89 -7.88
CA THR A 884 5.34 52.59 -6.62
C THR A 884 4.79 51.30 -6.04
N GLY A 885 5.65 50.47 -5.47
CA GLY A 885 5.21 49.26 -4.79
C GLY A 885 5.94 49.04 -3.47
N THR A 886 5.31 48.25 -2.61
CA THR A 886 5.82 47.85 -1.28
C THR A 886 5.37 46.42 -0.98
N GLY A 887 6.12 45.71 -0.13
CA GLY A 887 5.81 44.32 0.23
C GLY A 887 6.26 43.31 -0.83
N PHE A 888 7.11 43.71 -1.76
CA PHE A 888 7.81 42.83 -2.68
C PHE A 888 9.04 42.22 -1.99
N GLY A 889 9.67 41.21 -2.57
CA GLY A 889 10.94 40.65 -2.10
C GLY A 889 12.07 41.68 -2.19
N ALA A 890 13.06 41.55 -1.30
CA ALA A 890 14.25 42.40 -1.34
C ALA A 890 14.99 42.23 -2.69
N HIS A 891 15.39 43.33 -3.32
CA HIS A 891 16.11 43.33 -4.61
C HIS A 891 15.37 42.67 -5.80
N GLU A 892 14.09 42.35 -5.61
CA GLU A 892 13.26 41.66 -6.59
C GLU A 892 13.14 42.47 -7.89
N SER A 893 13.39 41.81 -9.03
CA SER A 893 13.12 42.38 -10.36
C SER A 893 11.63 42.27 -10.66
N ILE A 894 11.00 43.39 -10.97
CA ILE A 894 9.55 43.51 -11.10
C ILE A 894 9.21 43.90 -12.54
N GLU A 895 8.44 43.08 -13.22
CA GLU A 895 7.89 43.34 -14.55
C GLU A 895 6.50 43.97 -14.44
N PHE A 896 6.30 45.09 -15.15
CA PHE A 896 4.98 45.69 -15.30
C PHE A 896 4.29 45.23 -16.57
N ALA A 897 3.01 44.89 -16.50
CA ALA A 897 2.23 44.49 -17.66
C ALA A 897 0.78 45.01 -17.61
N ILE A 898 0.19 45.19 -18.79
CA ILE A 898 -1.26 45.28 -18.96
C ILE A 898 -1.69 44.20 -19.95
N GLY A 899 -2.49 43.25 -19.49
CA GLY A 899 -2.84 42.07 -20.28
C GLY A 899 -1.59 41.24 -20.60
N THR A 900 -1.31 41.01 -21.88
CA THR A 900 -0.08 40.32 -22.34
C THR A 900 1.03 41.28 -22.75
N SER A 901 0.82 42.60 -22.63
CA SER A 901 1.78 43.61 -23.05
C SER A 901 2.68 44.00 -21.88
N LYS A 902 3.97 43.69 -22.01
CA LYS A 902 5.04 44.12 -21.09
C LYS A 902 5.31 45.61 -21.27
N LEU A 903 5.36 46.36 -20.18
CA LEU A 903 5.46 47.83 -20.16
C LEU A 903 6.79 48.36 -19.65
N GLY A 904 7.56 47.54 -18.94
CA GLY A 904 8.86 47.88 -18.37
C GLY A 904 9.17 47.06 -17.13
N THR A 905 10.30 47.36 -16.50
CA THR A 905 10.72 46.72 -15.25
C THR A 905 11.12 47.76 -14.18
N ALA A 906 11.10 47.35 -12.92
CA ALA A 906 11.69 48.05 -11.79
C ALA A 906 12.45 47.05 -10.91
N GLN A 907 13.24 47.56 -9.96
CA GLN A 907 13.88 46.73 -8.95
C GLN A 907 13.42 47.20 -7.56
N ALA A 908 13.05 46.25 -6.70
CA ALA A 908 12.81 46.53 -5.29
C ALA A 908 14.13 46.82 -4.56
N ASN A 909 14.07 47.63 -3.52
CA ASN A 909 15.19 47.84 -2.60
C ASN A 909 15.24 46.73 -1.54
N THR A 910 16.14 46.85 -0.57
CA THR A 910 16.30 45.91 0.56
C THR A 910 15.02 45.73 1.38
N ASN A 911 14.12 46.72 1.37
CA ASN A 911 12.87 46.71 2.14
C ASN A 911 11.66 46.29 1.29
N GLY A 912 11.88 45.75 0.08
CA GLY A 912 10.79 45.32 -0.78
C GLY A 912 9.97 46.45 -1.39
N ALA A 913 10.51 47.67 -1.42
CA ALA A 913 9.87 48.84 -2.01
C ALA A 913 10.53 49.22 -3.33
N PHE A 914 9.75 49.70 -4.30
CA PHE A 914 10.26 50.16 -5.59
C PHE A 914 9.52 51.38 -6.10
N SER A 915 10.14 52.05 -7.07
CA SER A 915 9.51 53.05 -7.91
C SER A 915 9.97 52.86 -9.36
N GLY A 916 9.04 52.52 -10.25
CA GLY A 916 9.26 52.39 -11.68
C GLY A 916 8.40 53.39 -12.47
N SER A 917 8.66 53.57 -13.76
CA SER A 917 7.81 54.35 -14.65
C SER A 917 7.43 53.52 -15.87
N VAL A 918 6.14 53.51 -16.22
CA VAL A 918 5.63 52.76 -17.37
C VAL A 918 4.89 53.69 -18.32
N VAL A 919 5.07 53.49 -19.63
CA VAL A 919 4.31 54.23 -20.63
C VAL A 919 3.03 53.45 -20.94
N ILE A 920 1.87 54.08 -20.71
CA ILE A 920 0.58 53.45 -20.95
C ILE A 920 0.40 53.25 -22.46
N PRO A 921 0.15 52.01 -22.94
CA PRO A 921 0.03 51.75 -24.37
C PRO A 921 -1.22 52.42 -24.95
N ARG A 922 -1.35 52.46 -26.28
CA ARG A 922 -2.48 53.09 -26.98
C ARG A 922 -3.79 52.27 -26.87
N ILE A 923 -4.27 52.10 -25.65
CA ILE A 923 -5.48 51.36 -25.26
C ILE A 923 -6.45 52.30 -24.54
N THR A 924 -7.76 51.99 -24.54
CA THR A 924 -8.77 52.81 -23.84
C THR A 924 -9.67 51.92 -22.98
N GLY A 925 -10.29 52.49 -21.95
CA GLY A 925 -11.14 51.77 -21.02
C GLY A 925 -10.41 51.30 -19.76
N ILE A 926 -11.03 50.38 -19.01
CA ILE A 926 -10.49 49.89 -17.74
C ILE A 926 -9.55 48.71 -17.99
N HIS A 927 -8.34 48.79 -17.47
CA HIS A 927 -7.28 47.79 -17.59
C HIS A 927 -6.66 47.50 -16.23
N THR A 928 -6.12 46.30 -16.05
CA THR A 928 -5.37 45.96 -14.84
C THR A 928 -3.89 46.09 -15.17
N LEU A 929 -3.21 47.01 -14.50
CA LEU A 929 -1.76 47.07 -14.45
C LEU A 929 -1.30 46.08 -13.38
N THR A 930 -0.47 45.13 -13.78
CA THR A 930 0.12 44.13 -12.90
C THR A 930 1.61 44.41 -12.75
N ALA A 931 2.12 44.26 -11.53
CA ALA A 931 3.55 44.18 -11.22
C ALA A 931 3.83 42.75 -10.77
N HIS A 932 4.71 42.06 -11.50
CA HIS A 932 5.07 40.67 -11.27
C HIS A 932 6.57 40.57 -11.07
N GLY A 933 7.00 40.15 -9.89
CA GLY A 933 8.37 39.67 -9.71
C GLY A 933 8.40 38.15 -9.46
N PRO A 934 9.61 37.57 -9.32
CA PRO A 934 9.81 36.15 -8.99
C PRO A 934 9.02 35.64 -7.78
N TYR A 935 8.88 36.45 -6.74
CA TYR A 935 8.34 36.07 -5.43
C TYR A 935 7.02 36.78 -5.10
N SER A 936 6.73 37.89 -5.77
CA SER A 936 5.61 38.77 -5.41
C SER A 936 4.79 39.16 -6.63
N SER A 937 3.48 39.35 -6.43
CA SER A 937 2.63 39.95 -7.46
C SER A 937 1.61 40.88 -6.87
N ALA A 938 1.40 42.01 -7.54
CA ALA A 938 0.37 42.98 -7.16
C ALA A 938 -0.28 43.58 -8.40
N SER A 939 -1.48 44.12 -8.24
CA SER A 939 -2.17 44.76 -9.35
C SER A 939 -2.97 45.99 -8.92
N VAL A 940 -3.11 46.94 -9.85
CA VAL A 940 -3.96 48.11 -9.71
C VAL A 940 -4.80 48.28 -10.97
N VAL A 941 -6.04 48.72 -10.79
CA VAL A 941 -6.96 48.95 -11.90
C VAL A 941 -6.78 50.39 -12.40
N LEU A 942 -6.48 50.55 -13.69
CA LEU A 942 -6.37 51.83 -14.38
C LEU A 942 -7.58 52.06 -15.28
N THR A 943 -8.04 53.31 -15.38
CA THR A 943 -9.00 53.80 -16.35
C THR A 943 -8.25 54.66 -17.36
N VAL A 944 -8.06 54.12 -18.56
CA VAL A 944 -7.36 54.81 -19.64
C VAL A 944 -8.37 55.64 -20.47
N GLY A 945 -8.28 56.96 -20.36
CA GLY A 945 -9.14 57.92 -21.05
C GLY A 945 -9.03 57.87 -22.57
N SER A 946 -9.97 58.49 -23.29
CA SER A 946 -9.80 58.73 -24.73
C SER A 946 -8.95 59.98 -24.94
N ALA A 947 -8.03 59.99 -25.90
CA ALA A 947 -7.32 61.22 -26.28
C ALA A 947 -8.34 62.27 -26.73
N VAL A 948 -8.46 63.38 -26.00
CA VAL A 948 -9.31 64.52 -26.39
C VAL A 948 -8.39 65.58 -27.00
N ASN A 949 -8.65 65.95 -28.26
CA ASN A 949 -8.01 67.11 -28.88
C ASN A 949 -8.38 68.38 -28.08
N PRO A 950 -7.45 69.28 -27.76
CA PRO A 950 -7.76 70.53 -27.06
C PRO A 950 -8.74 71.40 -27.87
N PRO A 951 -9.61 72.19 -27.20
CA PRO A 951 -10.62 73.03 -27.87
C PRO A 951 -9.96 74.12 -28.74
N GLN A 952 -10.53 74.40 -29.91
CA GLN A 952 -10.13 75.53 -30.76
C GLN A 952 -10.55 76.86 -30.11
N PRO A 953 -9.79 77.96 -30.30
CA PRO A 953 -10.12 79.27 -29.74
C PRO A 953 -11.53 79.74 -30.14
N GLY A 954 -12.36 80.13 -29.16
CA GLY A 954 -13.69 80.70 -29.38
C GLY A 954 -14.90 79.79 -29.09
N GLN A 955 -14.70 78.59 -28.54
CA GLN A 955 -15.80 77.70 -28.08
C GLN A 955 -15.98 77.75 -26.56
N ASP A 956 -17.23 77.83 -26.08
CA ASP A 956 -17.56 77.72 -24.66
C ASP A 956 -17.34 76.28 -24.16
N PRO A 957 -16.70 76.07 -23.01
CA PRO A 957 -16.50 74.73 -22.45
C PRO A 957 -17.85 74.08 -22.10
N VAL A 958 -17.95 72.78 -22.36
CA VAL A 958 -19.10 71.95 -21.98
C VAL A 958 -18.66 70.89 -20.96
N THR A 959 -19.38 70.80 -19.86
CA THR A 959 -19.28 69.70 -18.89
C THR A 959 -20.51 68.80 -19.03
N LEU A 960 -20.30 67.52 -19.33
CA LEU A 960 -21.36 66.53 -19.26
C LEU A 960 -21.35 65.85 -17.89
N THR A 961 -22.54 65.64 -17.32
CA THR A 961 -22.76 64.79 -16.15
C THR A 961 -23.68 63.64 -16.54
N LEU A 962 -23.35 62.43 -16.12
CA LEU A 962 -24.14 61.23 -16.36
C LEU A 962 -24.57 60.59 -15.03
N ILE A 963 -25.88 60.54 -14.78
CA ILE A 963 -26.44 59.99 -13.53
C ILE A 963 -27.26 58.75 -13.87
N ALA A 964 -26.83 57.57 -13.40
CA ALA A 964 -27.59 56.32 -13.57
C ALA A 964 -28.59 56.12 -12.42
N SER A 965 -29.82 55.71 -12.74
CA SER A 965 -30.97 55.71 -11.82
C SER A 965 -30.94 54.66 -10.69
N SER A 966 -29.97 53.74 -10.66
CA SER A 966 -29.72 52.91 -9.46
C SER A 966 -28.31 52.30 -9.45
N ALA A 967 -27.62 52.38 -8.31
CA ALA A 967 -26.31 51.75 -8.08
C ALA A 967 -26.38 50.21 -7.89
N LYS A 968 -27.59 49.61 -7.88
CA LYS A 968 -27.81 48.18 -7.56
C LYS A 968 -28.82 47.48 -8.50
N THR A 969 -28.69 47.69 -9.81
CA THR A 969 -29.49 46.98 -10.84
C THR A 969 -29.20 45.47 -10.86
N ARG A 970 -30.19 44.65 -11.24
CA ARG A 970 -30.01 43.20 -11.50
C ARG A 970 -30.16 42.85 -12.97
N VAL A 971 -29.57 41.73 -13.37
CA VAL A 971 -29.82 41.12 -14.68
C VAL A 971 -31.33 40.94 -14.91
N GLY A 972 -31.84 41.49 -16.02
CA GLY A 972 -33.25 41.47 -16.42
C GLY A 972 -34.01 42.78 -16.19
N GLU A 973 -33.46 43.71 -15.42
CA GLU A 973 -34.01 45.04 -15.15
C GLU A 973 -33.51 46.06 -16.19
N THR A 974 -34.21 47.20 -16.31
CA THR A 974 -33.89 48.29 -17.25
C THR A 974 -33.03 49.34 -16.55
N ILE A 975 -31.98 49.83 -17.22
CA ILE A 975 -31.19 50.97 -16.72
C ILE A 975 -31.78 52.26 -17.29
N HIS A 976 -32.03 53.25 -16.43
CA HIS A 976 -32.28 54.62 -16.86
C HIS A 976 -31.06 55.49 -16.55
N VAL A 977 -30.73 56.41 -17.44
CA VAL A 977 -29.69 57.41 -17.24
C VAL A 977 -30.22 58.80 -17.48
N ILE A 978 -29.70 59.75 -16.74
CA ILE A 978 -29.92 61.18 -16.92
C ILE A 978 -28.62 61.75 -17.46
N VAL A 979 -28.66 62.34 -18.65
CA VAL A 979 -27.57 63.12 -19.24
C VAL A 979 -27.87 64.57 -18.95
N ARG A 980 -26.95 65.27 -18.28
CA ARG A 980 -26.99 66.71 -18.06
C ARG A 980 -25.79 67.35 -18.75
N ALA A 981 -26.02 68.43 -19.48
CA ALA A 981 -24.96 69.27 -20.03
C ALA A 981 -24.93 70.61 -19.26
N GLN A 982 -23.73 71.12 -19.02
CA GLN A 982 -23.49 72.43 -18.40
C GLN A 982 -22.46 73.17 -19.25
N THR A 983 -22.65 74.47 -19.44
CA THR A 983 -21.72 75.35 -20.15
C THR A 983 -21.80 76.74 -19.53
N THR A 984 -20.77 77.57 -19.73
CA THR A 984 -20.71 78.95 -19.25
C THR A 984 -21.74 79.85 -19.95
N GLY A 985 -22.14 79.51 -21.18
CA GLY A 985 -23.21 80.15 -21.94
C GLY A 985 -24.58 79.45 -21.85
N ARG A 986 -25.47 79.75 -22.81
CA ARG A 986 -26.76 79.05 -22.94
C ARG A 986 -26.58 77.73 -23.71
N TRP A 987 -26.97 76.61 -23.11
CA TRP A 987 -26.99 75.31 -23.82
C TRP A 987 -27.95 75.37 -25.02
N ILE A 988 -27.43 75.02 -26.20
CA ILE A 988 -28.21 74.89 -27.43
C ILE A 988 -28.60 73.42 -27.58
N PRO A 989 -29.88 73.08 -27.90
CA PRO A 989 -30.30 71.71 -28.09
C PRO A 989 -29.37 70.95 -29.05
N ALA A 990 -28.82 69.82 -28.60
CA ALA A 990 -27.83 69.08 -29.36
C ALA A 990 -27.87 67.57 -29.07
N THR A 991 -27.25 66.79 -29.95
CA THR A 991 -27.19 65.33 -29.83
C THR A 991 -25.97 64.91 -29.01
N VAL A 992 -26.21 64.18 -27.91
CA VAL A 992 -25.18 63.49 -27.12
C VAL A 992 -25.25 62.01 -27.43
N ARG A 993 -24.12 61.43 -27.79
CA ARG A 993 -24.00 60.00 -28.09
C ARG A 993 -23.70 59.23 -26.81
N LEU A 994 -24.57 58.31 -26.44
CA LEU A 994 -24.32 57.32 -25.40
C LEU A 994 -23.68 56.07 -25.98
N SER A 995 -22.66 55.52 -25.31
CA SER A 995 -22.07 54.22 -25.62
C SER A 995 -22.12 53.31 -24.39
N ILE A 996 -22.55 52.06 -24.56
CA ILE A 996 -22.61 51.05 -23.50
C ILE A 996 -21.55 49.99 -23.77
N ASP A 997 -20.65 49.81 -22.82
CA ASP A 997 -19.46 48.95 -22.89
C ASP A 997 -18.64 49.18 -24.18
N GLY A 998 -18.65 50.40 -24.71
CA GLY A 998 -17.96 50.77 -25.96
C GLY A 998 -18.62 50.23 -27.25
N LYS A 999 -19.65 49.39 -27.15
CA LYS A 999 -20.18 48.61 -28.29
C LYS A 999 -21.54 49.11 -28.79
N ARG A 1000 -22.48 49.37 -27.88
CA ARG A 1000 -23.85 49.76 -28.28
C ARG A 1000 -24.02 51.27 -28.17
N ARG A 1001 -24.38 51.91 -29.28
CA ARG A 1001 -24.52 53.37 -29.38
C ARG A 1001 -25.99 53.78 -29.40
N ILE A 1002 -26.30 54.86 -28.70
CA ILE A 1002 -27.64 55.48 -28.65
C ILE A 1002 -27.44 56.99 -28.77
N ASP A 1003 -27.99 57.60 -29.80
CA ASP A 1003 -27.95 59.06 -29.94
C ASP A 1003 -29.14 59.66 -29.17
N VAL A 1004 -28.83 60.62 -28.29
CA VAL A 1004 -29.78 61.22 -27.36
C VAL A 1004 -29.87 62.70 -27.66
N HIS A 1005 -31.07 63.17 -28.01
CA HIS A 1005 -31.31 64.60 -28.13
C HIS A 1005 -31.42 65.23 -26.72
N VAL A 1006 -30.49 66.11 -26.38
CA VAL A 1006 -30.51 66.88 -25.13
C VAL A 1006 -31.13 68.26 -25.40
N PRO A 1007 -32.35 68.52 -24.91
CA PRO A 1007 -33.09 69.75 -25.22
C PRO A 1007 -32.48 70.98 -24.56
N GLY A 1008 -33.02 72.17 -24.83
CA GLY A 1008 -32.52 73.46 -24.31
C GLY A 1008 -32.55 73.60 -22.77
N SER A 1009 -33.25 72.71 -22.07
CA SER A 1009 -33.17 72.56 -20.60
C SER A 1009 -31.90 71.85 -20.12
N ALA A 1010 -31.04 71.44 -21.05
CA ALA A 1010 -29.76 70.77 -20.84
C ALA A 1010 -29.83 69.43 -20.09
N VAL A 1011 -31.01 68.80 -20.01
CA VAL A 1011 -31.22 67.52 -19.31
C VAL A 1011 -32.07 66.58 -20.16
N ALA A 1012 -31.60 65.36 -20.39
CA ALA A 1012 -32.34 64.29 -21.04
C ALA A 1012 -32.36 63.03 -20.17
N ARG A 1013 -33.52 62.37 -20.08
CA ARG A 1013 -33.69 61.06 -19.43
C ARG A 1013 -33.82 59.98 -20.48
N VAL A 1014 -33.01 58.93 -20.38
CA VAL A 1014 -32.85 57.91 -21.41
C VAL A 1014 -32.97 56.52 -20.80
N SER A 1015 -33.77 55.65 -21.43
CA SER A 1015 -33.85 54.24 -21.08
C SER A 1015 -32.86 53.44 -21.93
N LEU A 1016 -31.91 52.77 -21.28
CA LEU A 1016 -30.90 51.94 -21.95
C LEU A 1016 -31.36 50.47 -22.10
N GLY A 1017 -32.64 50.17 -21.91
CA GLY A 1017 -33.17 48.81 -22.05
C GLY A 1017 -32.64 47.84 -20.98
N ARG A 1018 -33.01 46.55 -21.15
CA ARG A 1018 -32.74 45.51 -20.13
C ARG A 1018 -31.30 45.00 -20.17
N VAL A 1019 -30.66 44.89 -19.01
CA VAL A 1019 -29.33 44.27 -18.89
C VAL A 1019 -29.41 42.76 -18.84
N THR A 1020 -28.58 42.07 -19.62
CA THR A 1020 -28.59 40.60 -19.74
C THR A 1020 -27.36 39.92 -19.13
N ARG A 1021 -26.38 40.70 -18.68
CA ARG A 1021 -25.10 40.23 -18.12
C ARG A 1021 -24.85 40.84 -16.75
N ALA A 1022 -24.34 40.06 -15.81
CA ALA A 1022 -23.89 40.55 -14.51
C ALA A 1022 -22.44 41.02 -14.62
N GLY A 1023 -22.06 42.02 -13.82
CA GLY A 1023 -20.75 42.66 -13.84
C GLY A 1023 -20.86 44.18 -13.83
N ALA A 1024 -19.73 44.86 -13.99
CA ALA A 1024 -19.69 46.29 -14.26
C ALA A 1024 -20.12 46.54 -15.72
N THR A 1025 -21.02 47.50 -15.93
CA THR A 1025 -21.38 48.01 -17.26
C THR A 1025 -21.00 49.47 -17.31
N THR A 1026 -20.16 49.86 -18.26
CA THR A 1026 -19.70 51.24 -18.44
C THR A 1026 -20.60 51.94 -19.44
N ILE A 1027 -21.11 53.10 -19.08
CA ILE A 1027 -21.92 53.95 -19.94
C ILE A 1027 -21.14 55.24 -20.14
N SER A 1028 -20.77 55.57 -21.37
CA SER A 1028 -20.17 56.86 -21.70
C SER A 1028 -21.17 57.74 -22.43
N ALA A 1029 -21.11 59.04 -22.19
CA ALA A 1029 -21.82 60.08 -22.92
C ALA A 1029 -20.80 60.98 -23.60
N THR A 1030 -20.97 61.24 -24.88
CA THR A 1030 -20.05 62.03 -25.69
C THR A 1030 -20.82 63.05 -26.50
N PHE A 1031 -20.51 64.32 -26.30
CA PHE A 1031 -20.93 65.43 -27.14
C PHE A 1031 -19.76 65.79 -28.07
N GLY A 1032 -19.99 65.72 -29.38
CA GLY A 1032 -18.95 65.97 -30.39
C GLY A 1032 -18.52 67.42 -30.56
N GLY A 1033 -19.16 68.36 -29.84
CA GLY A 1033 -18.95 69.80 -30.01
C GLY A 1033 -19.83 70.40 -31.11
N SER A 1034 -19.78 71.72 -31.23
CA SER A 1034 -20.41 72.51 -32.30
C SER A 1034 -19.53 73.73 -32.59
N SER A 1035 -19.90 74.59 -33.54
CA SER A 1035 -19.15 75.82 -33.82
C SER A 1035 -19.03 76.78 -32.62
N ARG A 1036 -19.89 76.66 -31.60
CA ARG A 1036 -19.87 77.51 -30.38
C ARG A 1036 -19.57 76.77 -29.07
N LEU A 1037 -19.76 75.46 -29.02
CA LEU A 1037 -19.63 74.66 -27.79
C LEU A 1037 -18.57 73.60 -27.97
N ALA A 1038 -17.62 73.52 -27.03
CA ALA A 1038 -16.57 72.52 -27.06
C ALA A 1038 -17.13 71.10 -26.92
N GLY A 1039 -16.44 70.13 -27.52
CA GLY A 1039 -16.73 68.72 -27.31
C GLY A 1039 -16.49 68.30 -25.86
N SER A 1040 -17.25 67.32 -25.37
CA SER A 1040 -17.17 66.86 -23.98
C SER A 1040 -17.54 65.39 -23.88
N SER A 1041 -16.93 64.68 -22.93
CA SER A 1041 -17.29 63.28 -22.66
C SER A 1041 -17.20 62.94 -21.18
N VAL A 1042 -18.08 62.04 -20.73
CA VAL A 1042 -18.12 61.56 -19.35
C VAL A 1042 -18.49 60.07 -19.36
N SER A 1043 -18.09 59.31 -18.35
CA SER A 1043 -18.53 57.93 -18.19
C SER A 1043 -18.99 57.62 -16.76
N ALA A 1044 -19.90 56.65 -16.63
CA ALA A 1044 -20.40 56.14 -15.37
C ALA A 1044 -20.48 54.62 -15.40
N VAL A 1045 -20.20 53.96 -14.27
CA VAL A 1045 -20.27 52.50 -14.14
C VAL A 1045 -21.51 52.10 -13.36
N VAL A 1046 -22.31 51.19 -13.93
CA VAL A 1046 -23.45 50.56 -13.27
C VAL A 1046 -23.08 49.12 -12.88
N LYS A 1047 -23.09 48.80 -11.59
CA LYS A 1047 -22.87 47.44 -11.10
C LYS A 1047 -24.15 46.61 -11.24
N VAL A 1048 -24.13 45.64 -12.15
CA VAL A 1048 -25.26 44.72 -12.40
C VAL A 1048 -25.09 43.41 -11.63
N ARG A 1049 -25.98 43.15 -10.67
CA ARG A 1049 -25.97 41.92 -9.86
C ARG A 1049 -26.66 40.75 -10.59
N LYS A 1050 -26.25 39.51 -10.29
CA LYS A 1050 -26.91 38.29 -10.79
C LYS A 1050 -28.41 38.27 -10.42
N ALA A 1051 -29.26 37.85 -11.36
CA ALA A 1051 -30.69 37.67 -11.10
C ALA A 1051 -30.93 36.45 -10.20
N LYS A 1052 -32.01 36.47 -9.41
CA LYS A 1052 -32.46 35.30 -8.65
C LYS A 1052 -33.42 34.47 -9.52
N PRO A 1053 -33.04 33.28 -10.02
CA PRO A 1053 -33.96 32.46 -10.82
C PRO A 1053 -34.99 31.75 -9.93
N LYS A 1054 -36.16 31.40 -10.50
CA LYS A 1054 -37.18 30.58 -9.83
C LYS A 1054 -37.19 29.17 -10.41
N VAL A 1055 -36.85 28.17 -9.60
CA VAL A 1055 -36.85 26.75 -10.01
C VAL A 1055 -38.23 26.15 -9.80
N LYS A 1056 -38.85 25.66 -10.87
CA LYS A 1056 -40.07 24.84 -10.83
C LYS A 1056 -39.71 23.38 -11.08
N VAL A 1057 -40.20 22.47 -10.25
CA VAL A 1057 -40.01 21.02 -10.38
C VAL A 1057 -41.39 20.39 -10.52
N LYS A 1058 -41.58 19.56 -11.55
CA LYS A 1058 -42.75 18.70 -11.72
C LYS A 1058 -42.31 17.25 -11.69
N VAL A 1059 -42.89 16.48 -10.77
CA VAL A 1059 -42.71 15.04 -10.59
C VAL A 1059 -44.05 14.46 -10.12
N ALA A 1060 -44.32 13.18 -10.38
CA ALA A 1060 -45.52 12.52 -9.85
C ALA A 1060 -45.51 12.58 -8.31
N LYS A 1061 -46.68 12.68 -7.67
CA LYS A 1061 -46.78 12.77 -6.20
C LYS A 1061 -46.79 11.39 -5.52
N ARG A 1062 -47.00 10.33 -6.29
CA ARG A 1062 -47.04 8.93 -5.84
C ARG A 1062 -46.14 8.08 -6.74
N ALA A 1063 -45.49 7.06 -6.17
CA ALA A 1063 -44.66 6.07 -6.86
C ALA A 1063 -44.64 4.75 -6.06
N GLN A 1064 -44.31 3.64 -6.71
CA GLN A 1064 -43.94 2.37 -6.05
C GLN A 1064 -42.44 2.32 -5.78
N ARG A 1065 -42.01 1.48 -4.84
CA ARG A 1065 -40.59 1.28 -4.54
C ARG A 1065 -39.89 0.74 -5.79
N GLY A 1066 -38.82 1.42 -6.20
CA GLY A 1066 -38.06 1.05 -7.40
C GLY A 1066 -38.48 1.76 -8.68
N ASP A 1067 -39.57 2.53 -8.67
CA ASP A 1067 -40.05 3.28 -9.84
C ASP A 1067 -39.02 4.29 -10.36
N ARG A 1068 -38.91 4.38 -11.69
CA ARG A 1068 -38.12 5.40 -12.40
C ARG A 1068 -38.97 6.64 -12.69
N MET A 1069 -39.08 7.53 -11.72
CA MET A 1069 -39.87 8.74 -11.80
C MET A 1069 -39.27 9.79 -12.76
N ARG A 1070 -40.09 10.34 -13.64
CA ARG A 1070 -39.72 11.46 -14.53
C ARG A 1070 -39.77 12.80 -13.79
N VAL A 1071 -38.61 13.43 -13.61
CA VAL A 1071 -38.46 14.77 -13.02
C VAL A 1071 -38.27 15.80 -14.13
N ARG A 1072 -39.21 16.75 -14.24
CA ARG A 1072 -39.16 17.90 -15.16
C ARG A 1072 -38.79 19.16 -14.39
N ILE A 1073 -37.65 19.74 -14.74
CA ILE A 1073 -37.11 20.97 -14.12
C ILE A 1073 -37.30 22.13 -15.09
N ASN A 1074 -37.82 23.26 -14.60
CA ASN A 1074 -37.95 24.50 -15.35
C ASN A 1074 -37.43 25.67 -14.51
N VAL A 1075 -36.27 26.18 -14.90
CA VAL A 1075 -35.62 27.36 -14.32
C VAL A 1075 -36.14 28.61 -15.03
N LYS A 1076 -37.03 29.34 -14.36
CA LYS A 1076 -37.52 30.64 -14.84
C LYS A 1076 -36.42 31.68 -14.69
N ARG A 1077 -36.17 32.42 -15.77
CA ARG A 1077 -35.07 33.38 -15.93
C ARG A 1077 -35.58 34.62 -16.67
N PRO A 1078 -34.90 35.78 -16.55
CA PRO A 1078 -35.21 36.95 -17.37
C PRO A 1078 -35.02 36.67 -18.87
N ARG A 1079 -35.79 37.36 -19.72
CA ARG A 1079 -35.69 37.27 -21.19
C ARG A 1079 -34.27 37.66 -21.64
N GLY A 1080 -33.69 36.90 -22.58
CA GLY A 1080 -32.32 37.14 -23.07
C GLY A 1080 -31.18 36.57 -22.21
N VAL A 1081 -31.48 35.98 -21.05
CA VAL A 1081 -30.48 35.36 -20.17
C VAL A 1081 -30.45 33.85 -20.38
N THR A 1082 -29.27 33.23 -20.42
CA THR A 1082 -29.16 31.76 -20.49
C THR A 1082 -29.30 31.12 -19.11
N ALA A 1083 -30.05 30.01 -19.02
CA ALA A 1083 -30.08 29.16 -17.83
C ALA A 1083 -29.25 27.88 -17.98
N LYS A 1084 -28.36 27.81 -19.00
CA LYS A 1084 -27.47 26.66 -19.20
C LYS A 1084 -26.58 26.47 -17.97
N SER A 1085 -26.80 25.40 -17.21
CA SER A 1085 -26.05 25.05 -15.99
C SER A 1085 -26.30 23.58 -15.62
N LYS A 1086 -25.77 23.12 -14.49
CA LYS A 1086 -26.08 21.82 -13.89
C LYS A 1086 -27.19 21.99 -12.82
N ALA A 1087 -28.11 21.03 -12.74
CA ALA A 1087 -29.03 20.88 -11.62
C ALA A 1087 -28.75 19.54 -10.92
N VAL A 1088 -28.49 19.59 -9.63
CA VAL A 1088 -28.24 18.40 -8.80
C VAL A 1088 -29.55 17.98 -8.16
N ILE A 1089 -29.92 16.72 -8.33
CA ILE A 1089 -31.12 16.12 -7.76
C ILE A 1089 -30.69 15.24 -6.58
N ARG A 1090 -31.30 15.49 -5.42
CA ARG A 1090 -31.14 14.71 -4.20
C ARG A 1090 -32.48 14.07 -3.82
N VAL A 1091 -32.46 12.83 -3.34
CA VAL A 1091 -33.63 12.12 -2.80
C VAL A 1091 -33.29 11.74 -1.37
N GLY A 1092 -34.08 12.22 -0.41
CA GLY A 1092 -33.86 11.90 1.01
C GLY A 1092 -32.51 12.38 1.55
N GLY A 1093 -31.91 13.43 0.97
CA GLY A 1093 -30.60 13.96 1.36
C GLY A 1093 -29.45 13.51 0.45
N LYS A 1094 -29.48 12.27 -0.06
CA LYS A 1094 -28.43 11.70 -0.92
C LYS A 1094 -28.52 12.22 -2.37
N LYS A 1095 -27.36 12.49 -2.99
CA LYS A 1095 -27.25 12.91 -4.40
C LYS A 1095 -27.53 11.71 -5.30
N VAL A 1096 -28.55 11.80 -6.15
CA VAL A 1096 -28.94 10.69 -7.04
C VAL A 1096 -28.60 10.94 -8.49
N LYS A 1097 -28.57 12.21 -8.93
CA LYS A 1097 -28.28 12.55 -10.33
C LYS A 1097 -27.89 14.01 -10.51
N THR A 1098 -27.04 14.28 -11.48
CA THR A 1098 -26.80 15.62 -12.01
C THR A 1098 -27.34 15.71 -13.44
N VAL A 1099 -28.11 16.74 -13.76
CA VAL A 1099 -28.66 16.94 -15.11
C VAL A 1099 -28.27 18.30 -15.68
N LYS A 1100 -27.91 18.32 -16.98
CA LYS A 1100 -27.64 19.55 -17.72
C LYS A 1100 -28.97 20.28 -18.00
N VAL A 1101 -29.10 21.50 -17.47
CA VAL A 1101 -30.19 22.42 -17.80
C VAL A 1101 -29.88 23.10 -19.12
N LYS A 1102 -30.81 23.06 -20.08
CA LYS A 1102 -30.64 23.68 -21.41
C LYS A 1102 -30.64 25.21 -21.30
N LYS A 1103 -30.19 25.90 -22.36
CA LYS A 1103 -30.20 27.39 -22.45
C LYS A 1103 -31.60 27.97 -22.13
N ASN A 1104 -32.66 27.25 -22.51
CA ASN A 1104 -34.06 27.62 -22.26
C ASN A 1104 -34.57 27.33 -20.83
N GLY A 1105 -33.71 26.89 -19.90
CA GLY A 1105 -34.04 26.61 -18.51
C GLY A 1105 -34.74 25.28 -18.26
N LYS A 1106 -34.97 24.46 -19.28
CA LYS A 1106 -35.62 23.15 -19.13
C LYS A 1106 -34.59 22.03 -18.96
N ALA A 1107 -34.90 21.07 -18.10
CA ALA A 1107 -34.24 19.78 -18.03
C ALA A 1107 -35.28 18.70 -17.72
N THR A 1108 -35.09 17.49 -18.25
CA THR A 1108 -35.90 16.32 -17.89
C THR A 1108 -34.96 15.15 -17.65
N THR A 1109 -35.22 14.37 -16.61
CA THR A 1109 -34.48 13.14 -16.33
C THR A 1109 -35.37 12.14 -15.60
N ARG A 1110 -34.94 10.89 -15.51
CA ARG A 1110 -35.55 9.85 -14.67
C ARG A 1110 -34.64 9.57 -13.47
N ILE A 1111 -35.24 9.37 -12.30
CA ILE A 1111 -34.56 8.99 -11.05
C ILE A 1111 -35.29 7.80 -10.42
N LYS A 1112 -34.56 6.91 -9.73
CA LYS A 1112 -35.14 5.80 -8.95
C LYS A 1112 -35.46 6.27 -7.53
N VAL A 1113 -36.58 5.83 -6.96
CA VAL A 1113 -36.93 6.09 -5.54
C VAL A 1113 -37.14 4.77 -4.81
N ASN A 1114 -36.28 4.46 -3.83
CA ASN A 1114 -36.29 3.16 -3.13
C ASN A 1114 -36.78 3.25 -1.68
N ARG A 1115 -36.94 4.46 -1.14
CA ARG A 1115 -37.37 4.68 0.25
C ARG A 1115 -38.89 4.69 0.34
N LEU A 1116 -39.47 3.75 1.06
CA LEU A 1116 -40.90 3.71 1.39
C LEU A 1116 -41.31 4.95 2.20
N GLY A 1117 -42.56 5.39 2.04
CA GLY A 1117 -43.08 6.57 2.75
C GLY A 1117 -42.81 7.90 2.04
N LYS A 1118 -42.70 9.00 2.80
CA LYS A 1118 -42.53 10.36 2.23
C LYS A 1118 -41.06 10.60 1.84
N ALA A 1119 -40.76 10.60 0.54
CA ALA A 1119 -39.44 10.95 0.00
C ALA A 1119 -39.36 12.42 -0.44
N LYS A 1120 -38.38 13.17 0.08
CA LYS A 1120 -38.10 14.56 -0.34
C LYS A 1120 -37.16 14.58 -1.55
N ILE A 1121 -37.65 15.03 -2.71
CA ILE A 1121 -36.85 15.28 -3.91
C ILE A 1121 -36.43 16.75 -3.93
N ARG A 1122 -35.15 17.02 -3.73
CA ARG A 1122 -34.56 18.37 -3.75
C ARG A 1122 -33.78 18.59 -5.04
N VAL A 1123 -34.14 19.60 -5.80
CA VAL A 1123 -33.42 20.04 -7.01
C VAL A 1123 -32.68 21.33 -6.70
N ASN A 1124 -31.34 21.27 -6.78
CA ASN A 1124 -30.44 22.40 -6.59
C ASN A 1124 -29.89 22.85 -7.94
N TYR A 1125 -30.38 23.98 -8.45
CA TYR A 1125 -29.83 24.62 -9.64
C TYR A 1125 -28.54 25.38 -9.27
N LYS A 1126 -27.43 25.02 -9.92
CA LYS A 1126 -26.14 25.69 -9.72
C LYS A 1126 -26.15 27.06 -10.40
N ALA A 1127 -25.42 28.02 -9.83
CA ALA A 1127 -25.34 29.38 -10.34
C ALA A 1127 -24.80 29.41 -11.78
N THR A 1128 -25.03 30.52 -12.49
CA THR A 1128 -24.35 30.83 -13.76
C THR A 1128 -23.62 32.17 -13.63
N LYS A 1129 -23.00 32.63 -14.73
CA LYS A 1129 -22.46 33.99 -14.81
C LYS A 1129 -23.53 35.05 -14.52
N ASN A 1130 -24.80 34.80 -14.87
CA ASN A 1130 -25.88 35.80 -14.78
C ASN A 1130 -27.02 35.47 -13.80
N LEU A 1131 -27.10 34.23 -13.29
CA LEU A 1131 -28.16 33.77 -12.37
C LEU A 1131 -27.55 33.23 -11.05
N LYS A 1132 -28.16 33.54 -9.91
CA LYS A 1132 -27.79 32.98 -8.60
C LYS A 1132 -28.20 31.50 -8.45
N LYS A 1133 -27.61 30.81 -7.46
CA LYS A 1133 -28.05 29.47 -7.03
C LYS A 1133 -29.52 29.51 -6.57
N ALA A 1134 -30.28 28.46 -6.86
CA ALA A 1134 -31.67 28.35 -6.43
C ALA A 1134 -32.05 26.88 -6.18
N LYS A 1135 -32.94 26.64 -5.21
CA LYS A 1135 -33.37 25.29 -4.83
C LYS A 1135 -34.89 25.17 -4.82
N LYS A 1136 -35.39 23.97 -5.10
CA LYS A 1136 -36.80 23.61 -4.91
C LYS A 1136 -36.90 22.17 -4.42
N THR A 1137 -37.70 21.95 -3.39
CA THR A 1137 -38.04 20.62 -2.86
C THR A 1137 -39.49 20.28 -3.18
N VAL A 1138 -39.72 19.01 -3.53
CA VAL A 1138 -41.04 18.40 -3.71
C VAL A 1138 -41.07 17.09 -2.92
N THR A 1139 -42.17 16.81 -2.24
CA THR A 1139 -42.36 15.55 -1.51
C THR A 1139 -43.17 14.58 -2.36
N VAL A 1140 -42.75 13.32 -2.39
CA VAL A 1140 -43.41 12.21 -3.07
C VAL A 1140 -43.74 11.12 -2.06
N GLN A 1141 -44.93 10.55 -2.13
CA GLN A 1141 -45.30 9.37 -1.36
C GLN A 1141 -44.93 8.10 -2.12
N VAL A 1142 -44.03 7.29 -1.57
CA VAL A 1142 -43.61 6.00 -2.12
C VAL A 1142 -44.37 4.90 -1.39
N ARG A 1143 -45.06 4.04 -2.13
CA ARG A 1143 -45.80 2.87 -1.63
C ARG A 1143 -45.01 1.59 -1.93
N ARG A 1144 -45.40 0.49 -1.29
CA ARG A 1144 -44.89 -0.84 -1.64
C ARG A 1144 -45.15 -1.12 -3.12
#